data_AF-A0A2J0L298-F1
#
_entry.id   AF-A0A2J0L298-F1
#
_cell.length_a   1.000
_cell.length_b   1.000
_cell.length_c   1.000
_cell.angle_alpha   90.00
_cell.angle_beta   90.00
_cell.angle_gamma   90.00
#
_symmetry.space_group_name_H-M   'P 1'
#
loop_
_entity.id
_entity.type
_entity.pdbx_description
1 polymer ?
#
loop_
_entity_poly.entity_id
_entity_poly.type
_entity_poly.pdbx_seq_one_letter_code
_entity_poly.pdbx_strand_id
1 'polypeptide(L)'
;VTLHTYIKYITDEGFRQDYEGEIPKKIQEFKFSPFNKLYTYQYAISPREIIRVVQMVNKGFDIKEAILLNYAYQFPDRQDFENVLSIIDGLFRGFSEWHSAWPTGQLEIEESKLAGIYFASVPSQINAINALRLSIESGQHTMLVSEDASLPYELVKAFCAANDVKLRTFNGNPYSNTLELIGARGIRFNPLDDEGIADSEAMTEVMGFIGGYLVEEGSQPKEGTKTILYLSSLDVLNSEDLERLNDFLNTGRIELGAKTYVLAEGVHIVVEASVVRERHFSSPFFNRFQKIGLPAPSSYEEQKAYLDKFYKGLTEQEKQIIYRTAILAWYMDIGIFTNGHNLFKQRFALKYGFSLTDISKLAELVLIEKMRLKTEGAGEIDSARLVLKAVVRLYLSALDDVNKDREKFIESLLNEALNYEGIGEKDIAEIETELRAVERVWITQQLKTGQRLANGIWIEERDGSYIVNTPGNRYPVTGDIGKEADLSAGLKVMRVGDDMWQIRLRLIKQIGGMDTGLTEEAMRFSLPPEEVMSGDFIEYTGVINEAASQILWSIRRVRDCFGRIRGPSPVVFMGQTGGAKSRLVRALSSVLGIPLYTVNCFNEMEPDSILGTMELAGDRQVIFKLQEFLSHLGKINGRYIHTPGKTVHGQRKFLFLDEANVSPQLLYVLRPLFNGERKFTLYYLGMRLEVELDPEVLLILAGNPQGRFEGRQAYPKTLIQQATKMWVPALHQWKESKRVALDDLKAVLKGLHLRRMETRQTEEPEPGFHLREGLEAEVIGLEAVAGVDYVRRNELEPQIERPAQRPQRLAKVLKESDFTYDTEVIKQAVGELAEQDNKRTYFIDNILPGFLLAAGDGAAGIKQWKDGGECLAKAVIEAAEATDKDLGEFIVEICGLYSQDKASEERARQLLLGLRQGLLRKGAERFLFSFSIIKQNKLYLLVKPMPIINTTQISSPDELEVSPEMQERLPLYSYATEGHPFGEETGAKGVYKGHSDEEGYYSVVYGRDTGHSKTELDWVGYHEIGHLVSELRLRFEQLAHPNVELFSMLFPLIFSEDTKGYIRESVLTRLMQRDKDCYYRQAAKGIFNAFLRVLKEQGGQDTELQNIEEITDDFELDRINLIYARIGQLEDEPIRDIAAQIYKDAYAKRFKGDYYLNTTGNGKYKKIRGGAVSGDIISEFTEGEILQPPDVEWMDLPEQDKREIEQSFNIEGDVGEEQKEGVPDVEPYVKPGSMEGAG
;
A
#
# COMPACT_ATOMS: atom_id res chain seq x y z
N VAL A 1 -15.64 51.61 -1.20
CA VAL A 1 -16.90 51.01 -1.67
C VAL A 1 -16.78 50.52 -3.12
N THR A 2 -16.64 51.38 -4.12
CA THR A 2 -16.56 50.98 -5.55
C THR A 2 -15.57 49.85 -5.84
N LEU A 3 -14.33 49.94 -5.32
CA LEU A 3 -13.34 48.86 -5.45
C LEU A 3 -13.85 47.54 -4.84
N HIS A 4 -14.46 47.57 -3.65
CA HIS A 4 -15.03 46.39 -3.01
C HIS A 4 -16.12 45.75 -3.88
N THR A 5 -17.00 46.55 -4.48
CA THR A 5 -18.02 46.07 -5.42
C THR A 5 -17.40 45.38 -6.63
N TYR A 6 -16.35 45.95 -7.24
CA TYR A 6 -15.67 45.37 -8.40
C TYR A 6 -14.98 44.05 -8.06
N ILE A 7 -14.21 44.00 -6.96
CA ILE A 7 -13.56 42.76 -6.56
C ILE A 7 -14.60 41.71 -6.13
N LYS A 8 -15.67 42.11 -5.41
CA LYS A 8 -16.74 41.18 -5.05
C LYS A 8 -17.44 40.59 -6.30
N TYR A 9 -17.73 41.40 -7.31
CA TYR A 9 -18.28 40.94 -8.60
C TYR A 9 -17.35 39.95 -9.34
N ILE A 10 -16.04 40.06 -9.14
CA ILE A 10 -15.05 39.10 -9.65
C ILE A 10 -15.05 37.79 -8.84
N THR A 11 -15.13 37.88 -7.51
CA THR A 11 -14.92 36.72 -6.62
C THR A 11 -16.17 35.93 -6.22
N ASP A 12 -17.35 36.55 -6.29
CA ASP A 12 -18.62 36.01 -5.78
C ASP A 12 -19.64 35.90 -6.94
N GLU A 13 -19.92 34.67 -7.36
CA GLU A 13 -20.81 34.40 -8.50
C GLU A 13 -22.28 34.71 -8.19
N GLY A 14 -22.75 34.46 -6.95
CA GLY A 14 -24.11 34.83 -6.54
C GLY A 14 -24.30 36.34 -6.57
N PHE A 15 -23.35 37.07 -6.00
CA PHE A 15 -23.36 38.54 -6.09
C PHE A 15 -23.26 39.05 -7.53
N ARG A 16 -22.57 38.33 -8.43
CA ARG A 16 -22.54 38.68 -9.87
C ARG A 16 -23.91 38.55 -10.54
N GLN A 17 -24.68 37.53 -10.17
CA GLN A 17 -26.01 37.27 -10.71
C GLN A 17 -27.05 38.28 -10.19
N ASP A 18 -26.96 38.67 -8.91
CA ASP A 18 -27.93 39.55 -8.25
C ASP A 18 -27.64 41.07 -8.41
N TYR A 19 -26.47 41.47 -8.93
CA TYR A 19 -26.06 42.87 -8.95
C TYR A 19 -26.53 43.63 -10.22
N GLU A 20 -27.57 44.47 -10.07
CA GLU A 20 -28.17 45.27 -11.15
C GLU A 20 -27.43 46.57 -11.52
N GLY A 21 -26.35 46.92 -10.81
CA GLY A 21 -25.63 48.19 -11.02
C GLY A 21 -24.64 48.17 -12.19
N GLU A 22 -24.25 49.35 -12.68
CA GLU A 22 -23.23 49.46 -13.74
C GLU A 22 -21.85 48.92 -13.28
N ILE A 23 -21.32 47.97 -14.04
CA ILE A 23 -19.97 47.38 -13.87
C ILE A 23 -19.16 47.64 -15.15
N PRO A 24 -17.92 48.16 -15.08
CA PRO A 24 -17.10 48.40 -16.27
C PRO A 24 -16.80 47.12 -17.03
N LYS A 25 -16.78 47.19 -18.37
CA LYS A 25 -16.52 46.04 -19.27
C LYS A 25 -15.27 45.23 -18.89
N LYS A 26 -14.17 45.89 -18.50
CA LYS A 26 -12.92 45.24 -18.03
C LYS A 26 -13.12 44.33 -16.80
N ILE A 27 -14.12 44.62 -15.96
CA ILE A 27 -14.49 43.82 -14.78
C ILE A 27 -15.42 42.67 -15.19
N GLN A 28 -16.35 42.91 -16.12
CA GLN A 28 -17.24 41.88 -16.68
C GLN A 28 -16.45 40.80 -17.45
N GLU A 29 -15.41 41.20 -18.17
CA GLU A 29 -14.53 40.32 -18.95
C GLU A 29 -13.35 39.77 -18.13
N PHE A 30 -13.32 39.99 -16.81
CA PHE A 30 -12.26 39.44 -15.95
C PHE A 30 -12.29 37.91 -16.00
N LYS A 31 -11.16 37.33 -16.40
CA LYS A 31 -10.94 35.88 -16.38
C LYS A 31 -9.82 35.61 -15.40
N PHE A 32 -10.14 34.83 -14.37
CA PHE A 32 -9.14 34.16 -13.55
C PHE A 32 -8.19 33.35 -14.43
N SER A 33 -6.93 33.24 -13.99
CA SER A 33 -5.97 32.37 -14.62
C SER A 33 -6.46 30.89 -14.61
N PRO A 34 -6.01 30.02 -15.53
CA PRO A 34 -6.37 28.60 -15.52
C PRO A 34 -6.02 27.86 -14.22
N PHE A 35 -5.17 28.45 -13.39
CA PHE A 35 -4.80 27.98 -12.05
C PHE A 35 -6.03 27.77 -11.16
N ASN A 36 -7.09 28.57 -11.32
CA ASN A 36 -8.32 28.44 -10.55
C ASN A 36 -9.11 27.13 -10.84
N LYS A 37 -8.79 26.41 -11.92
CA LYS A 37 -9.41 25.11 -12.27
C LYS A 37 -8.69 23.91 -11.67
N LEU A 38 -7.48 24.12 -11.13
CA LEU A 38 -6.59 23.07 -10.64
C LEU A 38 -6.52 23.01 -9.11
N TYR A 39 -7.03 24.05 -8.44
CA TYR A 39 -6.89 24.27 -7.00
C TYR A 39 -8.20 24.79 -6.39
N THR A 40 -8.49 24.37 -5.17
CA THR A 40 -9.76 24.57 -4.47
C THR A 40 -9.80 25.95 -3.78
N TYR A 41 -9.72 26.98 -4.62
CA TYR A 41 -9.67 28.38 -4.22
C TYR A 41 -10.97 28.86 -3.57
N GLN A 42 -10.84 29.59 -2.47
CA GLN A 42 -11.94 30.31 -1.83
C GLN A 42 -11.60 31.78 -1.84
N TYR A 43 -12.08 32.50 -2.84
CA TYR A 43 -12.05 33.95 -2.82
C TYR A 43 -13.24 34.45 -2.00
N ALA A 44 -12.98 35.15 -0.90
CA ALA A 44 -14.03 35.66 -0.02
C ALA A 44 -13.72 37.10 0.40
N ILE A 45 -14.42 38.02 -0.26
CA ILE A 45 -14.35 39.46 -0.07
C ILE A 45 -15.62 39.89 0.67
N SER A 46 -15.47 40.45 1.87
CA SER A 46 -16.60 40.82 2.74
C SER A 46 -16.62 42.33 3.03
N PRO A 47 -17.71 42.89 3.59
CA PRO A 47 -17.71 44.28 4.05
C PRO A 47 -16.64 44.58 5.11
N ARG A 48 -16.08 43.55 5.78
CA ARG A 48 -15.02 43.70 6.79
C ARG A 48 -13.72 44.24 6.20
N GLU A 49 -13.40 43.94 4.95
CA GLU A 49 -12.24 44.49 4.24
C GLU A 49 -12.31 46.04 4.16
N ILE A 50 -13.51 46.62 3.98
CA ILE A 50 -13.69 48.09 4.03
C ILE A 50 -13.41 48.61 5.44
N ILE A 51 -13.92 47.93 6.47
CA ILE A 51 -13.74 48.29 7.88
C ILE A 51 -12.25 48.25 8.24
N ARG A 52 -11.52 47.21 7.82
CA ARG A 52 -10.08 47.06 8.03
C ARG A 52 -9.28 48.19 7.38
N VAL A 53 -9.59 48.57 6.14
CA VAL A 53 -8.93 49.72 5.48
C VAL A 53 -9.11 51.00 6.29
N VAL A 54 -10.33 51.28 6.76
CA VAL A 54 -10.61 52.46 7.61
C VAL A 54 -9.88 52.36 8.96
N GLN A 55 -9.84 51.17 9.57
CA GLN A 55 -9.12 50.95 10.83
C GLN A 55 -7.61 51.13 10.69
N MET A 56 -7.00 50.69 9.58
CA MET A 56 -5.59 50.91 9.28
C MET A 56 -5.29 52.40 9.07
N VAL A 57 -6.07 53.11 8.25
CA VAL A 57 -5.86 54.55 8.04
C VAL A 57 -6.04 55.33 9.35
N ASN A 58 -7.00 54.98 10.19
CA ASN A 58 -7.18 55.58 11.52
C ASN A 58 -6.03 55.27 12.51
N LYS A 59 -5.27 54.18 12.28
CA LYS A 59 -4.03 53.85 13.01
C LYS A 59 -2.77 54.51 12.41
N GLY A 60 -2.90 55.30 11.35
CA GLY A 60 -1.81 56.05 10.73
C GLY A 60 -1.10 55.33 9.57
N PHE A 61 -1.62 54.20 9.08
CA PHE A 61 -1.09 53.53 7.89
C PHE A 61 -1.47 54.28 6.61
N ASP A 62 -0.65 54.16 5.55
CA ASP A 62 -0.99 54.74 4.26
C ASP A 62 -2.21 54.05 3.62
N ILE A 63 -3.02 54.83 2.90
CA ILE A 63 -4.25 54.32 2.28
C ILE A 63 -3.97 53.31 1.17
N LYS A 64 -2.85 53.43 0.44
CA LYS A 64 -2.47 52.47 -0.59
C LYS A 64 -2.00 51.16 0.03
N GLU A 65 -1.23 51.21 1.12
CA GLU A 65 -0.85 50.03 1.91
C GLU A 65 -2.08 49.29 2.46
N ALA A 66 -3.03 50.02 3.03
CA ALA A 66 -4.28 49.46 3.52
C ALA A 66 -5.10 48.77 2.41
N ILE A 67 -5.21 49.40 1.23
CA ILE A 67 -5.89 48.82 0.05
C ILE A 67 -5.13 47.59 -0.48
N LEU A 68 -3.81 47.67 -0.59
CA LEU A 68 -2.95 46.61 -1.10
C LEU A 68 -3.09 45.33 -0.26
N LEU A 69 -3.00 45.46 1.07
CA LEU A 69 -3.18 44.35 2.01
C LEU A 69 -4.61 43.78 1.99
N ASN A 70 -5.64 44.63 1.94
CA ASN A 70 -7.02 44.17 2.06
C ASN A 70 -7.66 43.69 0.75
N TYR A 71 -7.10 43.98 -0.42
CA TYR A 71 -7.67 43.57 -1.72
C TYR A 71 -6.70 42.79 -2.60
N ALA A 72 -5.54 43.33 -2.94
CA ALA A 72 -4.63 42.70 -3.90
C ALA A 72 -3.90 41.49 -3.31
N TYR A 73 -3.36 41.58 -2.08
CA TYR A 73 -2.71 40.44 -1.43
C TYR A 73 -3.66 39.29 -1.05
N GLN A 74 -4.94 39.30 -1.42
CA GLN A 74 -5.78 38.10 -1.32
C GLN A 74 -5.58 37.12 -2.49
N PHE A 75 -4.90 37.54 -3.57
CA PHE A 75 -4.68 36.76 -4.79
C PHE A 75 -3.23 36.25 -4.83
N PRO A 76 -2.97 34.95 -4.55
CA PRO A 76 -1.62 34.37 -4.65
C PRO A 76 -1.15 34.18 -6.10
N ASP A 77 -2.05 33.80 -7.03
CA ASP A 77 -1.70 33.68 -8.45
C ASP A 77 -1.23 35.04 -8.98
N ARG A 78 -0.02 35.05 -9.56
CA ARG A 78 0.63 36.28 -10.02
C ARG A 78 -0.15 37.00 -11.11
N GLN A 79 -0.80 36.28 -12.03
CA GLN A 79 -1.57 36.90 -13.10
C GLN A 79 -2.85 37.52 -12.56
N ASP A 80 -3.54 36.85 -11.63
CA ASP A 80 -4.72 37.37 -10.96
C ASP A 80 -4.39 38.58 -10.08
N PHE A 81 -3.26 38.54 -9.36
CA PHE A 81 -2.72 39.67 -8.59
C PHE A 81 -2.47 40.91 -9.46
N GLU A 82 -1.76 40.77 -10.57
CA GLU A 82 -1.49 41.87 -11.51
C GLU A 82 -2.77 42.40 -12.19
N ASN A 83 -3.71 41.50 -12.53
CA ASN A 83 -5.02 41.88 -13.04
C ASN A 83 -5.79 42.74 -12.02
N VAL A 84 -5.73 42.39 -10.73
CA VAL A 84 -6.35 43.15 -9.62
C VAL A 84 -5.65 44.47 -9.36
N LEU A 85 -4.31 44.54 -9.39
CA LEU A 85 -3.58 45.81 -9.35
C LEU A 85 -4.01 46.74 -10.50
N SER A 86 -4.20 46.21 -11.70
CA SER A 86 -4.68 46.96 -12.88
C SER A 86 -6.15 47.42 -12.77
N ILE A 87 -6.92 46.89 -11.82
CA ILE A 87 -8.25 47.40 -11.45
C ILE A 87 -8.13 48.51 -10.42
N ILE A 88 -7.26 48.32 -9.41
CA ILE A 88 -7.01 49.32 -8.37
C ILE A 88 -6.44 50.60 -8.98
N ASP A 89 -5.46 50.53 -9.88
CA ASP A 89 -4.88 51.70 -10.55
C ASP A 89 -5.91 52.49 -11.38
N GLY A 90 -6.91 51.80 -11.97
CA GLY A 90 -8.03 52.44 -12.67
C GLY A 90 -8.92 53.31 -11.76
N LEU A 91 -8.97 53.02 -10.47
CA LEU A 91 -9.68 53.82 -9.45
C LEU A 91 -8.74 54.78 -8.69
N PHE A 92 -7.47 54.42 -8.55
CA PHE A 92 -6.44 55.14 -7.80
C PHE A 92 -5.19 55.29 -8.69
N ARG A 93 -5.19 56.25 -9.63
CA ARG A 93 -4.10 56.41 -10.60
C ARG A 93 -2.71 56.50 -9.94
N GLY A 94 -1.73 55.78 -10.50
CA GLY A 94 -0.38 55.72 -9.94
C GLY A 94 -0.31 54.80 -8.72
N PHE A 95 -1.17 53.78 -8.66
CA PHE A 95 -1.09 52.69 -7.68
C PHE A 95 -0.11 51.62 -8.16
N SER A 96 -0.12 51.25 -9.44
CA SER A 96 0.84 50.26 -9.98
C SER A 96 2.28 50.80 -9.95
N GLU A 97 2.48 52.06 -10.33
CA GLU A 97 3.79 52.74 -10.24
C GLU A 97 4.26 52.83 -8.77
N TRP A 98 3.37 53.21 -7.86
CA TRP A 98 3.66 53.22 -6.43
C TRP A 98 4.00 51.83 -5.91
N HIS A 99 3.28 50.76 -6.29
CA HIS A 99 3.55 49.39 -5.86
C HIS A 99 4.90 48.88 -6.38
N SER A 100 5.27 49.19 -7.63
CA SER A 100 6.61 48.92 -8.16
C SER A 100 7.71 49.69 -7.41
N ALA A 101 7.39 50.85 -6.86
CA ALA A 101 8.22 51.64 -5.96
C ALA A 101 7.93 51.36 -4.46
N TRP A 102 7.19 50.29 -4.13
CA TRP A 102 6.85 49.86 -2.77
C TRP A 102 7.69 48.69 -2.20
N PRO A 103 8.99 48.50 -2.54
CA PRO A 103 9.91 47.93 -1.56
C PRO A 103 10.29 49.03 -0.54
N THR A 104 9.29 49.59 0.16
CA THR A 104 9.50 50.68 1.12
C THR A 104 10.22 50.18 2.36
N GLY A 105 11.51 50.49 2.39
CA GLY A 105 12.48 49.85 3.26
C GLY A 105 12.91 48.54 2.64
N GLN A 106 14.18 48.46 2.22
CA GLN A 106 14.88 47.19 2.39
C GLN A 106 14.70 46.83 3.87
N LEU A 107 14.01 45.73 4.13
CA LEU A 107 14.38 44.92 5.28
C LEU A 107 15.83 44.49 5.00
N GLU A 108 16.77 45.33 5.45
CA GLU A 108 18.16 44.97 5.69
C GLU A 108 18.14 43.96 6.85
N ILE A 109 17.59 42.78 6.57
CA ILE A 109 17.74 41.62 7.43
C ILE A 109 19.23 41.30 7.34
N GLU A 110 19.96 41.73 8.38
CA GLU A 110 21.38 41.42 8.53
C GLU A 110 21.57 39.94 8.19
N GLU A 111 22.43 39.60 7.21
CA GLU A 111 22.51 38.22 6.72
C GLU A 111 22.87 37.22 7.83
N SER A 112 23.52 37.70 8.89
CA SER A 112 23.75 37.00 10.15
C SER A 112 22.47 36.51 10.84
N LYS A 113 21.38 37.28 10.82
CA LYS A 113 20.07 36.90 11.37
C LYS A 113 19.33 35.89 10.48
N LEU A 114 19.62 35.86 9.18
CA LEU A 114 19.11 34.85 8.25
C LEU A 114 19.93 33.55 8.24
N ALA A 115 21.00 33.44 9.04
CA ALA A 115 21.82 32.25 9.10
C ALA A 115 20.98 31.01 9.47
N GLY A 116 20.91 30.04 8.56
CA GLY A 116 20.12 28.82 8.72
C GLY A 116 18.67 28.88 8.21
N ILE A 117 18.19 30.03 7.70
CA ILE A 117 16.85 30.20 7.14
C ILE A 117 16.90 30.17 5.61
N TYR A 118 16.01 29.41 4.96
CA TYR A 118 15.96 29.30 3.50
C TYR A 118 15.21 30.46 2.85
N PHE A 119 15.84 31.64 2.91
CA PHE A 119 15.27 32.90 2.44
C PHE A 119 16.28 33.68 1.59
N ALA A 120 15.94 33.98 0.34
CA ALA A 120 16.82 34.65 -0.62
C ALA A 120 16.48 36.13 -0.91
N SER A 121 15.53 36.72 -0.18
CA SER A 121 15.15 38.14 -0.35
C SER A 121 14.73 38.50 -1.79
N VAL A 122 14.03 37.59 -2.46
CA VAL A 122 13.50 37.82 -3.81
C VAL A 122 12.24 38.71 -3.78
N PRO A 123 11.90 39.44 -4.85
CA PRO A 123 10.78 40.38 -4.86
C PRO A 123 9.45 39.79 -4.39
N SER A 124 9.06 38.61 -4.88
CA SER A 124 7.83 37.92 -4.45
C SER A 124 7.77 37.69 -2.93
N GLN A 125 8.90 37.33 -2.33
CA GLN A 125 9.03 37.00 -0.90
C GLN A 125 9.20 38.25 -0.02
N ILE A 126 9.89 39.30 -0.49
CA ILE A 126 9.96 40.61 0.20
C ILE A 126 8.55 41.21 0.30
N ASN A 127 7.80 41.19 -0.80
CA ASN A 127 6.43 41.70 -0.84
C ASN A 127 5.52 40.99 0.16
N ALA A 128 5.62 39.66 0.26
CA ALA A 128 4.87 38.88 1.24
C ALA A 128 5.34 39.12 2.70
N ILE A 129 6.63 39.35 2.97
CA ILE A 129 7.11 39.77 4.29
C ILE A 129 6.58 41.17 4.66
N ASN A 130 6.55 42.12 3.72
CA ASN A 130 5.99 43.45 3.95
C ASN A 130 4.48 43.39 4.21
N ALA A 131 3.74 42.55 3.48
CA ALA A 131 2.32 42.29 3.75
C ALA A 131 2.11 41.67 5.15
N LEU A 132 2.96 40.72 5.56
CA LEU A 132 2.91 40.11 6.89
C LEU A 132 3.22 41.14 7.99
N ARG A 133 4.21 42.02 7.77
CA ARG A 133 4.53 43.15 8.65
C ARG A 133 3.31 44.05 8.87
N LEU A 134 2.72 44.55 7.79
CA LEU A 134 1.52 45.40 7.85
C LEU A 134 0.35 44.69 8.57
N SER A 135 0.13 43.40 8.30
CA SER A 135 -0.92 42.62 8.95
C SER A 135 -0.73 42.56 10.48
N ILE A 136 0.49 42.24 10.93
CA ILE A 136 0.85 42.16 12.34
C ILE A 136 0.77 43.55 13.02
N GLU A 137 1.36 44.58 12.41
CA GLU A 137 1.34 45.95 12.94
C GLU A 137 -0.10 46.53 13.00
N SER A 138 -0.98 46.14 12.07
CA SER A 138 -2.41 46.49 12.13
C SER A 138 -3.17 45.78 13.26
N GLY A 139 -2.56 44.79 13.93
CA GLY A 139 -3.14 44.02 15.02
C GLY A 139 -4.08 42.90 14.55
N GLN A 140 -3.91 42.38 13.33
CA GLN A 140 -4.71 41.26 12.82
C GLN A 140 -4.00 39.91 13.00
N HIS A 141 -4.79 38.84 13.07
CA HIS A 141 -4.31 37.48 12.85
C HIS A 141 -4.28 37.20 11.35
N THR A 142 -3.28 36.44 10.90
CA THR A 142 -2.96 36.31 9.46
C THR A 142 -3.18 34.89 8.95
N MET A 143 -3.72 34.74 7.74
CA MET A 143 -3.80 33.48 7.01
C MET A 143 -2.95 33.61 5.74
N LEU A 144 -1.88 32.81 5.67
CA LEU A 144 -1.05 32.66 4.48
C LEU A 144 -1.73 31.64 3.57
N VAL A 145 -2.22 32.09 2.41
CA VAL A 145 -2.82 31.24 1.37
C VAL A 145 -1.70 30.85 0.40
N SER A 146 -1.14 29.66 0.62
CA SER A 146 0.13 29.24 0.04
C SER A 146 -0.03 28.38 -1.21
N GLU A 147 0.60 28.78 -2.32
CA GLU A 147 0.77 27.93 -3.50
C GLU A 147 1.69 26.74 -3.23
N ASP A 148 1.63 25.70 -4.08
CA ASP A 148 2.63 24.63 -4.12
C ASP A 148 4.06 25.23 -4.16
N ALA A 149 4.94 24.75 -3.28
CA ALA A 149 6.35 25.20 -3.17
C ALA A 149 6.58 26.69 -2.77
N SER A 150 5.60 27.38 -2.18
CA SER A 150 5.71 28.80 -1.77
C SER A 150 6.43 29.08 -0.44
N LEU A 151 6.80 28.03 0.32
CA LEU A 151 7.66 28.08 1.53
C LEU A 151 7.17 28.98 2.70
N PRO A 152 5.88 28.94 3.10
CA PRO A 152 5.32 29.86 4.11
C PRO A 152 6.05 29.84 5.46
N TYR A 153 6.49 28.67 5.93
CA TYR A 153 7.19 28.55 7.22
C TYR A 153 8.56 29.26 7.22
N GLU A 154 9.33 29.18 6.13
CA GLU A 154 10.64 29.84 6.04
C GLU A 154 10.48 31.37 5.91
N LEU A 155 9.42 31.85 5.26
CA LEU A 155 9.05 33.27 5.26
C LEU A 155 8.74 33.77 6.67
N VAL A 156 7.94 33.02 7.44
CA VAL A 156 7.61 33.40 8.83
C VAL A 156 8.85 33.36 9.72
N LYS A 157 9.76 32.40 9.55
CA LYS A 157 11.08 32.40 10.21
C LYS A 157 11.89 33.65 9.87
N ALA A 158 11.98 34.01 8.59
CA ALA A 158 12.72 35.19 8.15
C ALA A 158 12.14 36.48 8.74
N PHE A 159 10.80 36.63 8.74
CA PHE A 159 10.13 37.74 9.43
C PHE A 159 10.47 37.77 10.92
N CYS A 160 10.40 36.62 11.60
CA CYS A 160 10.66 36.52 13.03
C CYS A 160 12.10 36.92 13.39
N ALA A 161 13.08 36.38 12.67
CA ALA A 161 14.49 36.68 12.86
C ALA A 161 14.85 38.14 12.56
N ALA A 162 14.21 38.74 11.55
CA ALA A 162 14.41 40.15 11.20
C ALA A 162 13.92 41.12 12.29
N ASN A 163 12.82 40.78 12.97
CA ASN A 163 12.11 41.67 13.89
C ASN A 163 12.28 41.31 15.38
N ASP A 164 13.17 40.36 15.71
CA ASP A 164 13.35 39.78 17.05
C ASP A 164 12.04 39.29 17.69
N VAL A 165 11.20 38.66 16.86
CA VAL A 165 9.90 38.09 17.25
C VAL A 165 10.07 36.59 17.51
N LYS A 166 9.54 36.12 18.63
CA LYS A 166 9.63 34.72 19.03
C LYS A 166 8.68 33.86 18.20
N LEU A 167 9.22 32.90 17.45
CA LEU A 167 8.40 31.94 16.70
C LEU A 167 8.04 30.71 17.55
N ARG A 168 6.78 30.29 17.48
CA ARG A 168 6.24 29.06 18.07
C ARG A 168 5.39 28.35 17.04
N THR A 169 5.50 27.03 16.97
CA THR A 169 4.86 26.23 15.91
C THR A 169 3.93 25.18 16.48
N PHE A 170 2.84 24.94 15.74
CA PHE A 170 1.93 23.82 15.91
C PHE A 170 1.67 23.20 14.54
N ASN A 171 1.93 21.90 14.42
CA ASN A 171 1.67 21.14 13.21
C ASN A 171 0.35 20.38 13.40
N GLY A 172 -0.72 20.91 12.81
CA GLY A 172 -2.02 20.25 12.81
C GLY A 172 -1.95 18.89 12.14
N ASN A 173 -2.71 17.93 12.68
CA ASN A 173 -2.90 16.61 12.11
C ASN A 173 -4.35 16.16 12.37
N PRO A 174 -4.88 15.15 11.65
CA PRO A 174 -6.27 14.73 11.75
C PRO A 174 -6.77 14.31 13.15
N TYR A 175 -5.85 14.03 14.08
CA TYR A 175 -6.11 13.58 15.44
C TYR A 175 -5.88 14.68 16.50
N SER A 176 -5.43 15.87 16.09
CA SER A 176 -5.29 17.02 16.97
C SER A 176 -6.67 17.54 17.35
N ASN A 177 -6.93 17.70 18.66
CA ASN A 177 -8.20 18.25 19.12
C ASN A 177 -8.04 19.56 19.91
N THR A 178 -9.17 20.10 20.41
CA THR A 178 -9.21 21.35 21.19
C THR A 178 -8.24 21.35 22.36
N LEU A 179 -8.02 20.20 23.02
CA LEU A 179 -7.11 20.07 24.16
C LEU A 179 -5.67 20.41 23.76
N GLU A 180 -5.17 19.86 22.65
CA GLU A 180 -3.83 20.15 22.14
C GLU A 180 -3.75 21.56 21.53
N LEU A 181 -4.81 22.02 20.85
CA LEU A 181 -4.80 23.29 20.13
C LEU A 181 -4.93 24.50 21.06
N ILE A 182 -5.94 24.51 21.94
CA ILE A 182 -6.24 25.64 22.82
C ILE A 182 -6.11 25.26 24.29
N GLY A 183 -6.65 24.12 24.68
CA GLY A 183 -6.77 23.67 26.06
C GLY A 183 -8.21 23.36 26.43
N ALA A 184 -8.38 22.50 27.43
CA ALA A 184 -9.67 22.10 27.96
C ALA A 184 -9.49 21.59 29.40
N ARG A 185 -10.59 21.20 30.06
CA ARG A 185 -10.50 20.45 31.30
C ARG A 185 -10.17 18.99 30.99
N GLY A 186 -8.99 18.54 31.39
CA GLY A 186 -8.44 17.24 31.01
C GLY A 186 -7.57 16.61 32.10
N ILE A 187 -7.06 15.42 31.80
CA ILE A 187 -6.09 14.74 32.64
C ILE A 187 -4.74 15.44 32.44
N ARG A 188 -4.09 15.82 33.54
CA ARG A 188 -2.73 16.39 33.50
C ARG A 188 -1.75 15.30 33.91
N PHE A 189 -0.88 14.91 33.00
CA PHE A 189 0.18 13.96 33.32
C PHE A 189 1.38 14.66 33.97
N ASN A 190 2.04 13.94 34.87
CA ASN A 190 3.36 14.31 35.39
C ASN A 190 4.42 14.30 34.27
N PRO A 191 5.61 14.86 34.49
CA PRO A 191 6.73 14.66 33.58
C PRO A 191 7.06 13.17 33.44
N LEU A 192 7.38 12.75 32.21
CA LEU A 192 7.87 11.39 31.93
C LEU A 192 9.10 11.07 32.77
N ASP A 193 9.12 9.86 33.33
CA ASP A 193 10.32 9.28 33.93
C ASP A 193 11.30 8.75 32.87
N ASP A 194 12.37 8.09 33.32
CA ASP A 194 13.43 7.60 32.45
C ASP A 194 13.00 6.35 31.64
N GLU A 195 11.94 5.64 32.03
CA GLU A 195 11.33 4.51 31.29
C GLU A 195 10.25 4.96 30.29
N GLY A 196 9.76 6.19 30.44
CA GLY A 196 8.75 6.78 29.55
C GLY A 196 7.33 6.69 30.10
N ILE A 197 7.20 6.53 31.41
CA ILE A 197 5.93 6.43 32.12
C ILE A 197 5.60 7.79 32.74
N ALA A 198 4.32 8.18 32.73
CA ALA A 198 3.83 9.36 33.44
C ALA A 198 2.46 9.12 34.09
N ASP A 199 2.41 9.32 35.40
CA ASP A 199 1.18 9.25 36.20
C ASP A 199 0.29 10.48 36.01
N SER A 200 -1.03 10.28 36.02
CA SER A 200 -2.02 11.36 36.06
C SER A 200 -2.10 12.08 37.41
N GLU A 201 -2.12 13.41 37.39
CA GLU A 201 -2.76 14.24 38.41
C GLU A 201 -4.30 14.23 38.26
N ALA A 202 -5.01 14.90 39.17
CA ALA A 202 -6.46 15.09 39.08
C ALA A 202 -6.89 15.96 37.87
N MET A 203 -8.12 15.74 37.39
CA MET A 203 -8.75 16.50 36.29
C MET A 203 -8.73 18.02 36.52
N THR A 204 -7.93 18.73 35.71
CA THR A 204 -7.61 20.16 35.86
C THR A 204 -7.73 20.90 34.52
N GLU A 205 -7.57 22.22 34.53
CA GLU A 205 -7.40 23.02 33.31
C GLU A 205 -6.02 22.71 32.71
N VAL A 206 -6.01 22.12 31.51
CA VAL A 206 -4.79 21.83 30.74
C VAL A 206 -4.73 22.81 29.57
N MET A 207 -3.61 23.52 29.47
CA MET A 207 -3.37 24.52 28.42
C MET A 207 -2.76 23.86 27.19
N GLY A 208 -3.43 23.98 26.05
CA GLY A 208 -2.91 23.57 24.74
C GLY A 208 -1.89 24.57 24.20
N PHE A 209 -1.56 24.44 22.91
CA PHE A 209 -0.59 25.27 22.23
C PHE A 209 -0.90 26.77 22.31
N ILE A 210 -2.13 27.18 21.96
CA ILE A 210 -2.58 28.58 22.10
C ILE A 210 -2.75 28.92 23.58
N GLY A 211 -3.28 27.98 24.40
CA GLY A 211 -3.48 28.13 25.84
C GLY A 211 -2.25 28.61 26.60
N GLY A 212 -1.07 28.10 26.23
CA GLY A 212 0.22 28.52 26.81
C GLY A 212 0.60 30.00 26.60
N TYR A 213 -0.16 30.75 25.80
CA TYR A 213 0.00 32.18 25.53
C TYR A 213 -1.24 33.02 25.88
N LEU A 214 -2.21 32.40 26.56
CA LEU A 214 -3.36 33.11 27.11
C LEU A 214 -3.03 33.67 28.51
N VAL A 215 -3.72 34.75 28.88
CA VAL A 215 -3.69 35.35 30.21
C VAL A 215 -5.11 35.48 30.74
N GLU A 216 -5.29 35.33 32.05
CA GLU A 216 -6.59 35.48 32.72
C GLU A 216 -7.10 36.92 32.56
N GLU A 217 -8.36 37.10 32.16
CA GLU A 217 -8.90 38.42 31.85
C GLU A 217 -8.87 39.34 33.08
N GLY A 218 -8.25 40.52 32.94
CA GLY A 218 -8.03 41.47 34.04
C GLY A 218 -6.73 41.26 34.83
N SER A 219 -5.94 40.22 34.55
CA SER A 219 -4.56 40.12 35.05
C SER A 219 -3.65 41.18 34.38
N GLN A 220 -2.61 41.64 35.08
CA GLN A 220 -1.64 42.56 34.47
C GLN A 220 -0.91 41.86 33.31
N PRO A 221 -0.80 42.49 32.12
CA PRO A 221 0.01 41.92 31.04
C PRO A 221 1.44 41.79 31.52
N LYS A 222 1.99 40.57 31.48
CA LYS A 222 3.43 40.39 31.60
C LYS A 222 4.07 41.08 30.39
N GLU A 223 5.09 41.92 30.61
CA GLU A 223 5.91 42.44 29.51
C GLU A 223 6.44 41.27 28.68
N GLY A 224 5.84 41.09 27.51
CA GLY A 224 6.02 39.92 26.67
C GLY A 224 6.87 40.25 25.46
N THR A 225 7.90 39.45 25.20
CA THR A 225 8.51 39.41 23.86
C THR A 225 7.43 39.12 22.82
N LYS A 226 7.32 39.97 21.80
CA LYS A 226 6.43 39.75 20.64
C LYS A 226 6.56 38.31 20.17
N THR A 227 5.44 37.61 20.01
CA THR A 227 5.44 36.18 19.71
C THR A 227 4.49 35.87 18.56
N ILE A 228 4.93 35.07 17.59
CA ILE A 228 4.08 34.51 16.55
C ILE A 228 3.78 33.04 16.87
N LEU A 229 2.49 32.73 16.89
CA LEU A 229 1.97 31.37 16.92
C LEU A 229 1.68 30.96 15.47
N TYR A 230 2.54 30.13 14.89
CA TYR A 230 2.41 29.61 13.53
C TYR A 230 1.71 28.24 13.56
N LEU A 231 0.55 28.14 12.90
CA LEU A 231 -0.22 26.89 12.81
C LEU A 231 -0.22 26.42 11.35
N SER A 232 0.31 25.22 11.12
CA SER A 232 0.26 24.54 9.82
C SER A 232 -0.82 23.46 9.81
N SER A 233 -1.26 23.04 8.62
CA SER A 233 -2.21 21.93 8.44
C SER A 233 -3.57 22.13 9.16
N LEU A 234 -4.12 23.36 9.15
CA LEU A 234 -5.47 23.60 9.66
C LEU A 234 -6.58 22.99 8.77
N ASP A 235 -6.26 22.72 7.52
CA ASP A 235 -7.16 22.11 6.53
C ASP A 235 -7.45 20.62 6.78
N VAL A 236 -6.70 19.97 7.66
CA VAL A 236 -6.92 18.57 8.07
C VAL A 236 -7.46 18.39 9.49
N LEU A 237 -7.69 19.49 10.23
CA LEU A 237 -8.40 19.43 11.51
C LEU A 237 -9.89 19.13 11.28
N ASN A 238 -10.55 18.53 12.27
CA ASN A 238 -11.99 18.32 12.21
C ASN A 238 -12.77 19.66 12.33
N SER A 239 -14.04 19.63 11.92
CA SER A 239 -14.87 20.84 11.90
C SER A 239 -15.16 21.43 13.29
N GLU A 240 -15.27 20.60 14.34
CA GLU A 240 -15.61 21.05 15.69
C GLU A 240 -14.47 21.89 16.30
N ASP A 241 -13.23 21.42 16.16
CA ASP A 241 -12.06 22.16 16.65
C ASP A 241 -11.81 23.47 15.87
N LEU A 242 -12.11 23.48 14.58
CA LEU A 242 -12.11 24.70 13.76
C LEU A 242 -13.22 25.67 14.16
N GLU A 243 -14.40 25.19 14.58
CA GLU A 243 -15.48 26.04 15.11
C GLU A 243 -15.10 26.67 16.45
N ARG A 244 -14.51 25.90 17.39
CA ARG A 244 -14.03 26.47 18.66
C ARG A 244 -12.91 27.48 18.46
N LEU A 245 -12.00 27.24 17.50
CA LEU A 245 -11.00 28.23 17.10
C LEU A 245 -11.65 29.47 16.46
N ASN A 246 -12.67 29.31 15.61
CA ASN A 246 -13.44 30.43 15.04
C ASN A 246 -14.11 31.28 16.13
N ASP A 247 -14.67 30.65 17.16
CA ASP A 247 -15.35 31.36 18.25
C ASP A 247 -14.37 32.15 19.11
N PHE A 248 -13.22 31.57 19.46
CA PHE A 248 -12.12 32.30 20.09
C PHE A 248 -11.65 33.51 19.25
N LEU A 249 -11.47 33.32 17.93
CA LEU A 249 -11.10 34.39 16.99
C LEU A 249 -12.23 35.42 16.75
N ASN A 250 -13.47 35.10 17.11
CA ASN A 250 -14.62 36.00 17.04
C ASN A 250 -14.75 36.88 18.28
N THR A 251 -14.59 36.28 19.47
CA THR A 251 -14.79 36.94 20.77
C THR A 251 -13.52 37.57 21.34
N GLY A 252 -12.34 37.09 20.95
CA GLY A 252 -11.06 37.39 21.59
C GLY A 252 -10.90 36.78 22.98
N ARG A 253 -11.83 35.92 23.39
CA ARG A 253 -11.96 35.33 24.73
C ARG A 253 -12.18 33.83 24.63
N ILE A 254 -11.71 33.09 25.61
CA ILE A 254 -12.09 31.70 25.81
C ILE A 254 -12.32 31.40 27.29
N GLU A 255 -13.34 30.59 27.56
CA GLU A 255 -13.65 30.10 28.90
C GLU A 255 -12.98 28.74 29.08
N LEU A 256 -12.08 28.63 30.07
CA LEU A 256 -11.50 27.37 30.50
C LEU A 256 -11.84 27.21 31.99
N GLY A 257 -12.59 26.15 32.30
CA GLY A 257 -13.10 25.92 33.65
C GLY A 257 -14.02 27.05 34.13
N ALA A 258 -13.61 27.76 35.19
CA ALA A 258 -14.37 28.87 35.78
C ALA A 258 -13.79 30.25 35.43
N LYS A 259 -12.84 30.32 34.49
CA LYS A 259 -12.06 31.51 34.18
C LYS A 259 -12.16 31.88 32.71
N THR A 260 -12.23 33.18 32.45
CA THR A 260 -12.12 33.75 31.10
C THR A 260 -10.68 34.16 30.83
N TYR A 261 -10.16 33.76 29.69
CA TYR A 261 -8.81 34.02 29.25
C TYR A 261 -8.81 34.77 27.92
N VAL A 262 -7.82 35.66 27.73
CA VAL A 262 -7.60 36.43 26.50
C VAL A 262 -6.18 36.17 25.98
N LEU A 263 -5.95 36.39 24.69
CA LEU A 263 -4.60 36.29 24.12
C LEU A 263 -3.71 37.41 24.69
N ALA A 264 -2.48 37.07 25.10
CA ALA A 264 -1.56 38.05 25.64
C ALA A 264 -1.18 39.14 24.60
N GLU A 265 -0.96 40.37 25.08
CA GLU A 265 -0.57 41.49 24.22
C GLU A 265 0.77 41.20 23.50
N GLY A 266 0.83 41.52 22.20
CA GLY A 266 1.99 41.23 21.36
C GLY A 266 2.10 39.78 20.87
N VAL A 267 1.09 38.92 21.13
CA VAL A 267 0.99 37.58 20.54
C VAL A 267 0.09 37.60 19.30
N HIS A 268 0.60 37.09 18.17
CA HIS A 268 -0.12 37.05 16.89
C HIS A 268 -0.22 35.63 16.35
N ILE A 269 -1.44 35.23 15.98
CA ILE A 269 -1.69 33.96 15.28
C ILE A 269 -1.46 34.16 13.78
N VAL A 270 -0.64 33.30 13.19
CA VAL A 270 -0.39 33.17 11.75
C VAL A 270 -0.70 31.74 11.35
N VAL A 271 -1.55 31.53 10.34
CA VAL A 271 -1.99 30.20 9.91
C VAL A 271 -1.65 29.93 8.45
N GLU A 272 -1.26 28.70 8.13
CA GLU A 272 -1.02 28.22 6.76
C GLU A 272 -2.29 27.58 6.20
N ALA A 273 -2.68 27.97 4.99
CA ALA A 273 -3.78 27.37 4.24
C ALA A 273 -3.31 27.01 2.84
N SER A 274 -3.23 25.71 2.54
CA SER A 274 -2.89 25.21 1.21
C SER A 274 -4.00 25.50 0.20
N VAL A 275 -3.62 25.92 -1.00
CA VAL A 275 -4.56 26.06 -2.14
C VAL A 275 -5.01 24.70 -2.69
N VAL A 276 -4.30 23.61 -2.32
CA VAL A 276 -4.55 22.22 -2.79
C VAL A 276 -5.43 21.41 -1.82
N ARG A 277 -6.06 22.05 -0.84
CA ARG A 277 -6.97 21.42 0.14
C ARG A 277 -8.21 20.81 -0.51
N GLU A 278 -8.75 19.74 0.08
CA GLU A 278 -9.97 19.08 -0.42
C GLU A 278 -11.27 19.80 -0.05
N ARG A 279 -11.25 20.60 1.04
CA ARG A 279 -12.43 21.27 1.59
C ARG A 279 -12.19 22.77 1.77
N HIS A 280 -13.22 23.58 1.53
CA HIS A 280 -13.20 25.01 1.87
C HIS A 280 -13.37 25.21 3.37
N PHE A 281 -12.81 26.31 3.90
CA PHE A 281 -13.11 26.74 5.25
C PHE A 281 -14.51 27.37 5.31
N SER A 282 -15.15 27.36 6.47
CA SER A 282 -16.40 28.11 6.64
C SER A 282 -16.15 29.61 6.40
N SER A 283 -17.07 30.27 5.70
CA SER A 283 -16.97 31.71 5.41
C SER A 283 -16.79 32.57 6.68
N PRO A 284 -17.41 32.26 7.85
CA PRO A 284 -17.10 32.93 9.10
C PRO A 284 -15.63 32.82 9.52
N PHE A 285 -15.05 31.61 9.51
CA PHE A 285 -13.67 31.35 9.94
C PHE A 285 -12.66 32.02 9.00
N PHE A 286 -12.81 31.83 7.68
CA PHE A 286 -11.92 32.44 6.69
C PHE A 286 -11.90 33.97 6.76
N ASN A 287 -13.03 34.60 7.12
CA ASN A 287 -13.14 36.05 7.31
C ASN A 287 -12.69 36.57 8.69
N ARG A 288 -12.18 35.71 9.59
CA ARG A 288 -11.47 36.15 10.82
C ARG A 288 -10.09 36.69 10.52
N PHE A 289 -9.39 36.06 9.59
CA PHE A 289 -7.99 36.37 9.29
C PHE A 289 -7.85 37.52 8.27
N GLN A 290 -6.73 38.22 8.36
CA GLN A 290 -6.17 38.97 7.25
C GLN A 290 -5.50 37.96 6.31
N LYS A 291 -5.92 37.92 5.04
CA LYS A 291 -5.42 36.93 4.08
C LYS A 291 -4.21 37.51 3.33
N ILE A 292 -3.20 36.68 3.11
CA ILE A 292 -2.03 36.99 2.29
C ILE A 292 -1.76 35.79 1.38
N GLY A 293 -2.00 35.96 0.09
CA GLY A 293 -1.60 35.03 -0.95
C GLY A 293 -0.08 35.00 -1.05
N LEU A 294 0.50 33.80 -0.95
CA LEU A 294 1.93 33.59 -1.03
C LEU A 294 2.27 32.87 -2.34
N PRO A 295 2.76 33.59 -3.37
CA PRO A 295 3.17 32.99 -4.62
C PRO A 295 4.42 32.13 -4.45
N ALA A 296 4.52 31.06 -5.23
CA ALA A 296 5.77 30.32 -5.36
C ALA A 296 6.84 31.16 -6.10
N PRO A 297 8.13 31.14 -5.66
CA PRO A 297 9.23 31.71 -6.43
C PRO A 297 9.40 30.93 -7.74
N SER A 298 8.65 31.31 -8.77
CA SER A 298 8.46 30.49 -9.98
C SER A 298 9.30 30.94 -11.16
N SER A 299 9.81 32.17 -11.15
CA SER A 299 10.64 32.70 -12.25
C SER A 299 12.11 32.30 -12.12
N TYR A 300 12.81 32.21 -13.26
CA TYR A 300 14.23 31.85 -13.28
C TYR A 300 15.10 32.78 -12.42
N GLU A 301 14.93 34.11 -12.48
CA GLU A 301 15.77 35.04 -11.71
C GLU A 301 15.57 34.91 -10.19
N GLU A 302 14.34 34.64 -9.73
CA GLU A 302 14.10 34.39 -8.31
C GLU A 302 14.72 33.05 -7.87
N GLN A 303 14.55 31.98 -8.65
CA GLN A 303 15.19 30.69 -8.36
C GLN A 303 16.72 30.76 -8.44
N LYS A 304 17.26 31.52 -9.38
CA LYS A 304 18.68 31.82 -9.51
C LYS A 304 19.22 32.55 -8.29
N ALA A 305 18.48 33.49 -7.70
CA ALA A 305 18.89 34.12 -6.44
C ALA A 305 18.97 33.11 -5.27
N TYR A 306 18.06 32.13 -5.20
CA TYR A 306 18.18 31.01 -4.24
C TYR A 306 19.41 30.14 -4.52
N LEU A 307 19.68 29.80 -5.79
CA LEU A 307 20.84 28.99 -6.18
C LEU A 307 22.17 29.73 -5.93
N ASP A 308 22.28 30.99 -6.32
CA ASP A 308 23.46 31.85 -6.10
C ASP A 308 23.74 32.05 -4.60
N LYS A 309 22.67 32.17 -3.80
CA LYS A 309 22.78 32.25 -2.34
C LYS A 309 23.26 30.92 -1.78
N PHE A 310 22.43 29.88 -1.80
CA PHE A 310 22.64 28.67 -1.00
C PHE A 310 23.58 27.63 -1.65
N TYR A 311 23.63 27.57 -2.98
CA TYR A 311 24.30 26.53 -3.77
C TYR A 311 25.51 27.07 -4.56
N LYS A 312 26.43 27.74 -3.84
CA LYS A 312 27.66 28.30 -4.42
C LYS A 312 28.51 27.23 -5.11
N GLY A 313 28.99 27.55 -6.32
CA GLY A 313 29.80 26.64 -7.16
C GLY A 313 29.07 26.11 -8.39
N LEU A 314 27.77 26.39 -8.53
CA LEU A 314 27.02 26.14 -9.76
C LEU A 314 27.39 27.16 -10.87
N THR A 315 27.56 26.69 -12.09
CA THR A 315 27.66 27.56 -13.28
C THR A 315 26.30 28.12 -13.66
N GLU A 316 26.26 29.19 -14.46
CA GLU A 316 24.99 29.73 -14.97
C GLU A 316 24.25 28.71 -15.84
N GLN A 317 24.99 27.91 -16.62
CA GLN A 317 24.45 26.82 -17.42
C GLN A 317 23.80 25.74 -16.53
N GLU A 318 24.49 25.31 -15.45
CA GLU A 318 23.94 24.33 -14.50
C GLU A 318 22.62 24.83 -13.89
N LYS A 319 22.55 26.10 -13.46
CA LYS A 319 21.33 26.70 -12.92
C LYS A 319 20.17 26.69 -13.92
N GLN A 320 20.43 27.05 -15.18
CA GLN A 320 19.39 27.05 -16.23
C GLN A 320 18.83 25.66 -16.49
N ILE A 321 19.70 24.64 -16.58
CA ILE A 321 19.27 23.24 -16.82
C ILE A 321 18.48 22.71 -15.62
N ILE A 322 18.96 22.94 -14.38
CA ILE A 322 18.27 22.56 -13.14
C ILE A 322 16.86 23.13 -13.11
N TYR A 323 16.71 24.44 -13.36
CA TYR A 323 15.42 25.12 -13.37
C TYR A 323 14.48 24.56 -14.45
N ARG A 324 14.95 24.42 -15.70
CA ARG A 324 14.15 23.89 -16.82
C ARG A 324 13.68 22.46 -16.57
N THR A 325 14.54 21.61 -16.00
CA THR A 325 14.17 20.21 -15.76
C THR A 325 13.18 20.09 -14.61
N ALA A 326 13.35 20.85 -13.53
CA ALA A 326 12.43 20.82 -12.40
C ALA A 326 11.05 21.39 -12.74
N ILE A 327 10.98 22.47 -13.53
CA ILE A 327 9.70 23.05 -13.96
C ILE A 327 8.96 22.12 -14.92
N LEU A 328 9.68 21.42 -15.82
CA LEU A 328 9.12 20.38 -16.69
C LEU A 328 8.53 19.22 -15.89
N ALA A 329 9.29 18.66 -14.94
CA ALA A 329 8.83 17.56 -14.08
C ALA A 329 7.59 17.96 -13.25
N TRP A 330 7.58 19.16 -12.68
CA TRP A 330 6.42 19.69 -11.96
C TRP A 330 5.20 19.86 -12.87
N TYR A 331 5.38 20.44 -14.07
CA TYR A 331 4.29 20.69 -15.02
C TYR A 331 3.66 19.39 -15.54
N MET A 332 4.47 18.34 -15.79
CA MET A 332 3.97 17.02 -16.19
C MET A 332 3.24 16.28 -15.05
N ASP A 333 3.63 16.48 -13.78
CA ASP A 333 3.00 15.88 -12.60
C ASP A 333 1.63 16.50 -12.27
N ILE A 334 1.50 17.83 -12.43
CA ILE A 334 0.23 18.56 -12.26
C ILE A 334 -0.63 18.59 -13.54
N GLY A 335 -0.08 18.21 -14.70
CA GLY A 335 -0.77 18.19 -15.99
C GLY A 335 -0.97 19.57 -16.64
N ILE A 336 -0.08 20.53 -16.38
CA ILE A 336 -0.08 21.87 -17.00
C ILE A 336 0.85 21.89 -18.21
N PHE A 337 0.49 22.67 -19.23
CA PHE A 337 1.33 23.01 -20.38
C PHE A 337 1.24 24.51 -20.69
N THR A 338 2.33 25.09 -21.20
CA THR A 338 2.41 26.51 -21.55
C THR A 338 3.25 26.68 -22.81
N ASN A 339 3.22 27.88 -23.43
CA ASN A 339 4.02 28.17 -24.62
C ASN A 339 5.55 28.15 -24.38
N GLY A 340 6.03 27.99 -23.14
CA GLY A 340 7.45 27.92 -22.80
C GLY A 340 7.90 26.64 -22.07
N HIS A 341 6.96 25.78 -21.64
CA HIS A 341 7.24 24.59 -20.82
C HIS A 341 6.18 23.51 -21.06
N ASN A 342 6.61 22.25 -21.18
CA ASN A 342 5.79 21.09 -21.53
C ASN A 342 5.09 21.32 -22.88
N LEU A 343 5.91 21.61 -23.88
CA LEU A 343 5.54 21.87 -25.27
C LEU A 343 4.88 20.64 -25.93
N PHE A 344 5.31 19.43 -25.56
CA PHE A 344 4.68 18.17 -25.98
C PHE A 344 3.34 17.89 -25.27
N LYS A 345 2.94 18.73 -24.30
CA LYS A 345 1.68 18.62 -23.52
C LYS A 345 1.49 17.26 -22.85
N GLN A 346 2.60 16.65 -22.43
CA GLN A 346 2.58 15.35 -21.80
C GLN A 346 2.17 15.46 -20.33
N ARG A 347 1.70 14.34 -19.77
CA ARG A 347 1.27 14.25 -18.37
C ARG A 347 1.60 12.87 -17.83
N PHE A 348 1.98 12.80 -16.56
CA PHE A 348 2.16 11.54 -15.86
C PHE A 348 0.82 10.86 -15.52
N ALA A 349 0.79 9.53 -15.62
CA ALA A 349 -0.36 8.73 -15.24
C ALA A 349 -0.55 8.72 -13.71
N LEU A 350 0.56 8.60 -12.97
CA LEU A 350 0.58 8.73 -11.52
C LEU A 350 0.96 10.15 -11.08
N LYS A 351 0.56 10.53 -9.86
CA LYS A 351 1.03 11.75 -9.19
C LYS A 351 2.20 11.39 -8.28
N TYR A 352 3.40 11.78 -8.66
CA TYR A 352 4.64 11.53 -7.90
C TYR A 352 4.92 12.65 -6.88
N GLY A 353 4.27 13.80 -7.00
CA GLY A 353 4.47 14.94 -6.13
C GLY A 353 5.79 15.65 -6.39
N PHE A 354 6.15 15.82 -7.65
CA PHE A 354 7.28 16.68 -8.05
C PHE A 354 6.88 18.15 -7.92
N SER A 355 7.83 19.02 -7.61
CA SER A 355 7.57 20.45 -7.44
C SER A 355 8.83 21.31 -7.55
N LEU A 356 8.68 22.63 -7.58
CA LEU A 356 9.82 23.56 -7.57
C LEU A 356 10.77 23.36 -6.37
N THR A 357 10.35 22.70 -5.28
CA THR A 357 11.29 22.39 -4.18
C THR A 357 12.43 21.46 -4.63
N ASP A 358 12.21 20.66 -5.67
CA ASP A 358 13.19 19.73 -6.21
C ASP A 358 14.38 20.43 -6.91
N ILE A 359 14.28 21.71 -7.28
CA ILE A 359 15.41 22.55 -7.73
C ILE A 359 16.56 22.49 -6.72
N SER A 360 16.22 22.58 -5.44
CA SER A 360 17.16 22.55 -4.31
C SER A 360 17.85 21.20 -4.18
N LYS A 361 17.12 20.11 -4.45
CA LYS A 361 17.62 18.71 -4.43
C LYS A 361 18.57 18.44 -5.60
N LEU A 362 18.22 18.90 -6.80
CA LEU A 362 19.08 18.81 -7.99
C LEU A 362 20.38 19.59 -7.80
N ALA A 363 20.30 20.83 -7.30
CA ALA A 363 21.46 21.67 -7.00
C ALA A 363 22.45 21.00 -6.03
N GLU A 364 21.93 20.36 -4.98
CA GLU A 364 22.71 19.57 -4.02
C GLU A 364 23.40 18.37 -4.68
N LEU A 365 22.67 17.57 -5.45
CA LEU A 365 23.20 16.40 -6.18
C LEU A 365 24.31 16.79 -7.17
N VAL A 366 24.12 17.89 -7.90
CA VAL A 366 25.09 18.46 -8.85
C VAL A 366 26.37 18.88 -8.12
N LEU A 367 26.26 19.60 -6.98
CA LEU A 367 27.42 20.02 -6.21
C LEU A 367 28.18 18.85 -5.58
N ILE A 368 27.49 17.83 -5.05
CA ILE A 368 28.12 16.61 -4.50
C ILE A 368 28.95 15.92 -5.58
N GLU A 369 28.38 15.69 -6.75
CA GLU A 369 29.07 15.01 -7.85
C GLU A 369 30.23 15.87 -8.40
N LYS A 370 30.06 17.19 -8.46
CA LYS A 370 31.12 18.14 -8.85
C LYS A 370 32.30 18.13 -7.86
N MET A 371 32.03 18.00 -6.57
CA MET A 371 33.08 17.84 -5.55
C MET A 371 33.79 16.49 -5.67
N ARG A 372 33.06 15.41 -5.96
CA ARG A 372 33.63 14.08 -6.22
C ARG A 372 34.59 14.11 -7.42
N LEU A 373 34.14 14.59 -8.57
CA LEU A 373 34.93 14.68 -9.80
C LEU A 373 36.19 15.54 -9.62
N LYS A 374 36.10 16.68 -8.92
CA LYS A 374 37.28 17.50 -8.58
C LYS A 374 38.29 16.78 -7.68
N THR A 375 37.81 15.97 -6.73
CA THR A 375 38.67 15.18 -5.84
C THR A 375 39.38 14.05 -6.59
N GLU A 376 38.73 13.49 -7.61
CA GLU A 376 39.28 12.49 -8.53
C GLU A 376 40.22 13.09 -9.60
N GLY A 377 40.44 14.40 -9.59
CA GLY A 377 41.34 15.08 -10.53
C GLY A 377 40.76 15.25 -11.94
N ALA A 378 39.44 15.17 -12.11
CA ALA A 378 38.79 15.47 -13.39
C ALA A 378 39.08 16.92 -13.82
N GLY A 379 39.44 17.10 -15.09
CA GLY A 379 39.80 18.40 -15.66
C GLY A 379 38.57 19.27 -15.95
N GLU A 380 38.08 19.21 -17.19
CA GLU A 380 36.85 19.88 -17.59
C GLU A 380 35.64 19.02 -17.19
N ILE A 381 34.65 19.64 -16.54
CA ILE A 381 33.43 18.97 -16.06
C ILE A 381 32.28 19.43 -16.96
N ASP A 382 31.71 18.50 -17.72
CA ASP A 382 30.50 18.72 -18.51
C ASP A 382 29.31 19.03 -17.58
N SER A 383 28.90 20.30 -17.57
CA SER A 383 27.76 20.81 -16.82
C SER A 383 26.44 20.12 -17.19
N ALA A 384 26.23 19.75 -18.45
CA ALA A 384 24.97 19.18 -18.90
C ALA A 384 24.88 17.67 -18.56
N ARG A 385 25.95 16.89 -18.78
CA ARG A 385 26.01 15.50 -18.29
C ARG A 385 25.95 15.41 -16.76
N LEU A 386 26.55 16.37 -16.05
CA LEU A 386 26.49 16.47 -14.58
C LEU A 386 25.06 16.70 -14.06
N VAL A 387 24.31 17.63 -14.66
CA VAL A 387 22.89 17.84 -14.29
C VAL A 387 22.02 16.66 -14.73
N LEU A 388 22.27 16.08 -15.90
CA LEU A 388 21.59 14.85 -16.32
C LEU A 388 21.77 13.73 -15.29
N LYS A 389 22.97 13.54 -14.73
CA LYS A 389 23.22 12.54 -13.67
C LYS A 389 22.40 12.79 -12.39
N ALA A 390 22.19 14.04 -12.01
CA ALA A 390 21.29 14.39 -10.91
C ALA A 390 19.81 14.13 -11.26
N VAL A 391 19.41 14.36 -12.52
CA VAL A 391 18.05 14.15 -13.05
C VAL A 391 17.70 12.66 -13.18
N VAL A 392 18.61 11.84 -13.73
CA VAL A 392 18.47 10.37 -13.77
C VAL A 392 18.28 9.84 -12.35
N ARG A 393 19.14 10.29 -11.41
CA ARG A 393 19.02 9.87 -10.01
C ARG A 393 17.68 10.33 -9.41
N LEU A 394 17.31 11.61 -9.45
CA LEU A 394 16.14 12.14 -8.73
C LEU A 394 14.78 11.83 -9.37
N TYR A 395 14.67 11.96 -10.69
CA TYR A 395 13.39 11.85 -11.41
C TYR A 395 13.22 10.50 -12.09
N LEU A 396 14.16 10.05 -12.93
CA LEU A 396 13.99 8.77 -13.63
C LEU A 396 13.90 7.58 -12.67
N SER A 397 14.55 7.65 -11.50
CA SER A 397 14.41 6.58 -10.50
C SER A 397 13.02 6.52 -9.85
N ALA A 398 12.26 7.62 -9.88
CA ALA A 398 10.97 7.80 -9.23
C ALA A 398 9.75 7.48 -10.13
N LEU A 399 9.94 7.45 -11.45
CA LEU A 399 8.89 7.24 -12.43
C LEU A 399 8.56 5.76 -12.63
N ASP A 400 7.28 5.47 -12.89
CA ASP A 400 6.79 4.14 -13.26
C ASP A 400 7.16 3.80 -14.71
N ASP A 401 7.64 2.57 -14.89
CA ASP A 401 7.92 1.98 -16.19
C ASP A 401 6.63 1.49 -16.88
N VAL A 402 5.65 0.97 -16.12
CA VAL A 402 4.43 0.32 -16.66
C VAL A 402 3.56 1.32 -17.42
N ASN A 403 3.29 2.48 -16.82
CA ASN A 403 2.54 3.57 -17.47
C ASN A 403 3.37 4.37 -18.50
N LYS A 404 4.61 3.96 -18.77
CA LYS A 404 5.59 4.65 -19.63
C LYS A 404 5.86 6.11 -19.24
N ASP A 405 5.65 6.47 -17.97
CA ASP A 405 5.88 7.83 -17.48
C ASP A 405 7.38 8.18 -17.53
N ARG A 406 8.25 7.19 -17.32
CA ARG A 406 9.70 7.32 -17.55
C ARG A 406 10.06 7.64 -19.00
N GLU A 407 9.44 6.96 -19.99
CA GLU A 407 9.73 7.19 -21.42
C GLU A 407 9.28 8.59 -21.86
N LYS A 408 8.06 8.99 -21.49
CA LYS A 408 7.51 10.34 -21.68
C LYS A 408 8.46 11.42 -21.14
N PHE A 409 8.93 11.25 -19.90
CA PHE A 409 9.84 12.22 -19.30
C PHE A 409 11.17 12.30 -20.03
N ILE A 410 11.76 11.18 -20.48
CA ILE A 410 13.01 11.19 -21.25
C ILE A 410 12.86 11.95 -22.56
N GLU A 411 11.79 11.69 -23.31
CA GLU A 411 11.48 12.39 -24.57
C GLU A 411 11.35 13.91 -24.34
N SER A 412 10.54 14.33 -23.37
CA SER A 412 10.35 15.75 -23.05
C SER A 412 11.63 16.40 -22.50
N LEU A 413 12.39 15.68 -21.67
CA LEU A 413 13.64 16.12 -21.07
C LEU A 413 14.69 16.43 -22.13
N LEU A 414 14.96 15.50 -23.04
CA LEU A 414 15.98 15.65 -24.09
C LEU A 414 15.59 16.74 -25.09
N ASN A 415 14.31 16.84 -25.47
CA ASN A 415 13.86 17.79 -26.47
C ASN A 415 13.65 19.23 -25.94
N GLU A 416 13.21 19.42 -24.69
CA GLU A 416 12.89 20.75 -24.14
C GLU A 416 13.96 21.31 -23.19
N ALA A 417 14.47 20.49 -22.26
CA ALA A 417 15.33 20.95 -21.16
C ALA A 417 16.82 20.69 -21.39
N LEU A 418 17.16 19.60 -22.09
CA LEU A 418 18.51 19.12 -22.38
C LEU A 418 18.81 19.01 -23.89
N ASN A 419 18.24 19.91 -24.70
CA ASN A 419 18.51 20.00 -26.14
C ASN A 419 19.94 20.54 -26.39
N TYR A 420 20.92 19.64 -26.22
CA TYR A 420 22.36 19.87 -26.36
C TYR A 420 22.95 18.87 -27.35
N GLU A 421 23.85 19.36 -28.21
CA GLU A 421 24.56 18.51 -29.16
C GLU A 421 25.44 17.49 -28.41
N GLY A 422 25.19 16.20 -28.66
CA GLY A 422 25.94 15.10 -28.06
C GLY A 422 25.33 14.44 -26.82
N ILE A 423 24.20 14.93 -26.28
CA ILE A 423 23.47 14.27 -25.19
C ILE A 423 22.24 13.52 -25.75
N GLY A 424 22.11 12.24 -25.41
CA GLY A 424 20.94 11.43 -25.77
C GLY A 424 20.66 10.25 -24.85
N GLU A 425 19.83 9.31 -25.29
CA GLU A 425 19.47 8.11 -24.51
C GLU A 425 20.68 7.25 -24.12
N LYS A 426 21.76 7.28 -24.93
CA LYS A 426 23.01 6.58 -24.63
C LYS A 426 23.67 7.10 -23.35
N ASP A 427 23.69 8.41 -23.15
CA ASP A 427 24.24 9.03 -21.92
C ASP A 427 23.42 8.66 -20.69
N ILE A 428 22.09 8.55 -20.84
CA ILE A 428 21.21 8.07 -19.76
C ILE A 428 21.60 6.63 -19.38
N ALA A 429 21.77 5.73 -20.34
CA ALA A 429 22.16 4.34 -20.07
C ALA A 429 23.58 4.20 -19.47
N GLU A 430 24.53 5.03 -19.91
CA GLU A 430 25.85 5.12 -19.28
C GLU A 430 25.76 5.62 -17.83
N ILE A 431 25.00 6.68 -17.59
CA ILE A 431 24.77 7.23 -16.25
C ILE A 431 24.07 6.21 -15.34
N GLU A 432 23.07 5.47 -15.83
CA GLU A 432 22.43 4.40 -15.07
C GLU A 432 23.46 3.31 -14.71
N THR A 433 24.38 2.98 -15.61
CA THR A 433 25.49 2.05 -15.32
C THR A 433 26.43 2.61 -14.24
N GLU A 434 26.78 3.89 -14.29
CA GLU A 434 27.55 4.57 -13.24
C GLU A 434 26.82 4.59 -11.88
N LEU A 435 25.50 4.80 -11.88
CA LEU A 435 24.65 4.82 -10.67
C LEU A 435 24.45 3.43 -10.07
N ARG A 436 24.64 2.36 -10.85
CA ARG A 436 24.58 0.96 -10.41
C ARG A 436 25.92 0.41 -9.91
N ALA A 437 27.02 1.15 -10.06
CA ALA A 437 28.36 0.69 -9.66
C ALA A 437 28.52 0.57 -8.13
N VAL A 438 29.25 -0.46 -7.67
CA VAL A 438 29.50 -0.73 -6.24
C VAL A 438 30.99 -0.84 -5.97
N GLU A 439 31.50 -0.01 -5.06
CA GLU A 439 32.87 -0.15 -4.53
C GLU A 439 32.82 -0.93 -3.21
N ARG A 440 33.71 -1.90 -3.03
CA ARG A 440 33.84 -2.70 -1.81
C ARG A 440 35.26 -2.65 -1.24
N VAL A 441 35.37 -2.62 0.08
CA VAL A 441 36.65 -2.55 0.82
C VAL A 441 36.81 -3.75 1.76
N TRP A 442 38.02 -4.29 1.87
CA TRP A 442 38.34 -5.31 2.88
C TRP A 442 38.74 -4.66 4.19
N ILE A 443 38.01 -4.96 5.26
CA ILE A 443 38.41 -4.67 6.64
C ILE A 443 38.91 -5.95 7.32
N THR A 444 39.68 -5.81 8.40
CA THR A 444 40.19 -6.94 9.21
C THR A 444 39.79 -6.74 10.67
N GLN A 445 39.28 -7.78 11.30
CA GLN A 445 38.97 -7.85 12.72
C GLN A 445 39.67 -9.06 13.36
N GLN A 446 39.82 -9.04 14.68
CA GLN A 446 40.40 -10.13 15.47
C GLN A 446 39.32 -10.67 16.41
N LEU A 447 39.22 -11.99 16.54
CA LEU A 447 38.20 -12.67 17.31
C LEU A 447 38.79 -13.87 18.07
N LYS A 448 38.33 -14.10 19.31
CA LYS A 448 38.64 -15.35 20.03
C LYS A 448 37.63 -16.45 19.74
N THR A 449 38.05 -17.71 19.75
CA THR A 449 37.12 -18.85 19.75
C THR A 449 36.12 -18.70 20.91
N GLY A 450 34.82 -18.86 20.62
CA GLY A 450 33.73 -18.65 21.58
C GLY A 450 33.29 -17.19 21.81
N GLN A 451 34.00 -16.21 21.24
CA GLN A 451 33.58 -14.80 21.27
C GLN A 451 32.67 -14.49 20.07
N ARG A 452 31.70 -13.59 20.25
CA ARG A 452 30.83 -13.05 19.18
C ARG A 452 31.20 -11.60 18.86
N LEU A 453 31.27 -11.26 17.58
CA LEU A 453 31.42 -9.88 17.08
C LEU A 453 30.09 -9.12 17.18
N ALA A 454 30.17 -7.79 17.16
CA ALA A 454 29.00 -6.92 17.27
C ALA A 454 28.06 -6.96 16.04
N ASN A 455 28.55 -7.41 14.89
CA ASN A 455 27.74 -7.75 13.70
C ASN A 455 27.15 -9.18 13.75
N GLY A 456 27.32 -9.89 14.86
CA GLY A 456 26.71 -11.20 15.09
C GLY A 456 27.49 -12.39 14.55
N ILE A 457 28.73 -12.23 14.04
CA ILE A 457 29.61 -13.34 13.62
C ILE A 457 30.32 -13.96 14.83
N TRP A 458 30.40 -15.30 14.94
CA TRP A 458 31.22 -16.01 15.94
C TRP A 458 31.87 -17.28 15.40
N ILE A 459 32.81 -17.84 16.16
CA ILE A 459 33.45 -19.12 15.85
C ILE A 459 33.32 -20.04 17.06
N GLU A 460 32.71 -21.20 16.87
CA GLU A 460 32.62 -22.27 17.88
C GLU A 460 33.56 -23.44 17.53
N GLU A 461 33.93 -24.24 18.53
CA GLU A 461 34.65 -25.50 18.36
C GLU A 461 33.68 -26.66 18.68
N ARG A 462 33.54 -27.62 17.76
CA ARG A 462 32.77 -28.86 17.94
C ARG A 462 33.57 -30.06 17.45
N ASP A 463 33.71 -31.07 18.30
CA ASP A 463 34.33 -32.37 17.97
C ASP A 463 35.73 -32.26 17.34
N GLY A 464 36.52 -31.26 17.76
CA GLY A 464 37.87 -30.99 17.21
C GLY A 464 37.88 -30.27 15.86
N SER A 465 36.72 -29.82 15.37
CA SER A 465 36.55 -28.97 14.19
C SER A 465 36.06 -27.58 14.60
N TYR A 466 36.29 -26.58 13.74
CA TYR A 466 35.82 -25.21 13.97
C TYR A 466 34.69 -24.87 13.03
N ILE A 467 33.70 -24.13 13.53
CA ILE A 467 32.54 -23.69 12.75
C ILE A 467 32.43 -22.17 12.88
N VAL A 468 32.46 -21.49 11.74
CA VAL A 468 32.22 -20.05 11.63
C VAL A 468 30.72 -19.85 11.38
N ASN A 469 30.05 -19.16 12.29
CA ASN A 469 28.63 -18.83 12.18
C ASN A 469 28.50 -17.33 11.88
N THR A 470 27.68 -16.99 10.88
CA THR A 470 27.27 -15.62 10.55
C THR A 470 25.75 -15.51 10.62
N PRO A 471 25.16 -14.31 10.59
CA PRO A 471 23.70 -14.14 10.57
C PRO A 471 23.00 -14.76 9.35
N GLY A 472 23.73 -15.04 8.26
CA GLY A 472 23.20 -15.69 7.07
C GLY A 472 23.65 -17.14 6.85
N ASN A 473 24.83 -17.54 7.34
CA ASN A 473 25.48 -18.78 6.92
C ASN A 473 26.25 -19.49 8.03
N ARG A 474 26.55 -20.78 7.81
CA ARG A 474 27.37 -21.62 8.69
C ARG A 474 28.44 -22.37 7.90
N TYR A 475 29.71 -22.18 8.26
CA TYR A 475 30.86 -22.71 7.52
C TYR A 475 31.75 -23.60 8.40
N PRO A 476 31.92 -24.90 8.08
CA PRO A 476 32.94 -25.73 8.71
C PRO A 476 34.33 -25.34 8.18
N VAL A 477 35.30 -25.15 9.08
CA VAL A 477 36.67 -24.77 8.72
C VAL A 477 37.72 -25.64 9.41
N THR A 478 38.79 -25.96 8.68
CA THR A 478 39.96 -26.67 9.22
C THR A 478 40.74 -25.75 10.16
N GLY A 479 41.02 -26.21 11.39
CA GLY A 479 41.75 -25.45 12.42
C GLY A 479 43.24 -25.24 12.16
N ASP A 480 43.70 -25.27 10.90
CA ASP A 480 45.11 -25.12 10.52
C ASP A 480 45.59 -23.69 10.80
N ILE A 481 46.60 -23.54 11.66
CA ILE A 481 47.20 -22.23 11.98
C ILE A 481 47.94 -21.68 10.75
N GLY A 482 47.72 -20.41 10.43
CA GLY A 482 48.39 -19.68 9.35
C GLY A 482 47.78 -19.88 7.95
N LYS A 483 46.65 -20.58 7.84
CA LYS A 483 45.97 -20.84 6.56
C LYS A 483 44.71 -19.97 6.44
N GLU A 484 44.65 -19.11 5.43
CA GLU A 484 43.44 -18.34 5.10
C GLU A 484 42.43 -19.26 4.38
N ALA A 485 41.19 -19.28 4.85
CA ALA A 485 40.06 -19.98 4.28
C ALA A 485 39.04 -18.97 3.73
N ASP A 486 38.71 -19.13 2.45
CA ASP A 486 37.73 -18.30 1.74
C ASP A 486 36.35 -18.94 1.90
N LEU A 487 35.47 -18.29 2.66
CA LEU A 487 34.15 -18.83 3.01
C LEU A 487 33.07 -18.31 2.06
N SER A 488 33.15 -17.03 1.70
CA SER A 488 32.27 -16.40 0.72
C SER A 488 33.00 -15.29 -0.06
N ALA A 489 32.33 -14.67 -1.02
CA ALA A 489 32.83 -13.46 -1.69
C ALA A 489 32.98 -12.25 -0.73
N GLY A 490 32.36 -12.35 0.45
CA GLY A 490 32.33 -11.36 1.52
C GLY A 490 33.24 -11.66 2.71
N LEU A 491 33.58 -12.93 2.96
CA LEU A 491 34.18 -13.41 4.22
C LEU A 491 35.39 -14.33 3.99
N LYS A 492 36.48 -14.01 4.70
CA LYS A 492 37.67 -14.88 4.83
C LYS A 492 38.06 -15.00 6.31
N VAL A 493 38.57 -16.15 6.72
CA VAL A 493 39.07 -16.38 8.08
C VAL A 493 40.46 -17.02 8.07
N MET A 494 41.28 -16.73 9.08
CA MET A 494 42.58 -17.37 9.28
C MET A 494 42.83 -17.55 10.77
N ARG A 495 43.14 -18.79 11.20
CA ARG A 495 43.59 -19.04 12.58
C ARG A 495 45.01 -18.52 12.74
N VAL A 496 45.25 -17.63 13.69
CA VAL A 496 46.56 -16.98 13.94
C VAL A 496 47.21 -17.41 15.26
N GLY A 497 46.48 -18.14 16.10
CA GLY A 497 46.99 -18.78 17.33
C GLY A 497 46.04 -19.84 17.85
N ASP A 498 46.30 -20.33 19.07
CA ASP A 498 45.50 -21.43 19.65
C ASP A 498 44.03 -21.03 19.87
N ASP A 499 43.75 -19.82 20.34
CA ASP A 499 42.39 -19.30 20.55
C ASP A 499 42.03 -18.10 19.65
N MET A 500 42.95 -17.65 18.79
CA MET A 500 42.83 -16.38 18.04
C MET A 500 42.62 -16.58 16.54
N TRP A 501 41.64 -15.84 16.01
CA TRP A 501 41.25 -15.81 14.60
C TRP A 501 41.30 -14.39 14.04
N GLN A 502 41.88 -14.28 12.84
CA GLN A 502 41.78 -13.08 12.01
C GLN A 502 40.62 -13.26 11.03
N ILE A 503 39.66 -12.34 11.06
CA ILE A 503 38.49 -12.32 10.18
C ILE A 503 38.62 -11.15 9.22
N ARG A 504 38.40 -11.37 7.92
CA ARG A 504 38.39 -10.31 6.91
C ARG A 504 37.01 -10.23 6.28
N LEU A 505 36.44 -9.03 6.28
CA LEU A 505 35.09 -8.74 5.79
C LEU A 505 35.16 -7.76 4.61
N ARG A 506 34.45 -8.06 3.53
CA ARG A 506 34.39 -7.22 2.33
C ARG A 506 33.12 -6.36 2.33
N LEU A 507 33.18 -5.22 3.02
CA LEU A 507 32.06 -4.31 3.18
C LEU A 507 31.84 -3.44 1.93
N ILE A 508 30.61 -2.95 1.74
CA ILE A 508 30.32 -1.95 0.70
C ILE A 508 30.83 -0.58 1.18
N LYS A 509 31.71 0.05 0.40
CA LYS A 509 32.23 1.40 0.64
C LYS A 509 31.37 2.46 -0.07
N GLN A 510 30.93 2.19 -1.29
CA GLN A 510 30.24 3.15 -2.14
C GLN A 510 29.19 2.46 -3.03
N ILE A 511 28.04 3.10 -3.27
CA ILE A 511 27.04 2.68 -4.27
C ILE A 511 26.64 3.86 -5.14
N GLY A 512 26.81 3.74 -6.45
CA GLY A 512 26.44 4.77 -7.43
C GLY A 512 27.15 6.10 -7.22
N GLY A 513 28.41 6.08 -6.77
CA GLY A 513 29.17 7.28 -6.39
C GLY A 513 28.86 7.82 -4.98
N MET A 514 27.88 7.28 -4.25
CA MET A 514 27.57 7.66 -2.87
C MET A 514 28.30 6.78 -1.86
N ASP A 515 29.24 7.37 -1.12
CA ASP A 515 29.89 6.76 0.05
C ASP A 515 28.85 6.34 1.10
N THR A 516 29.09 5.21 1.76
CA THR A 516 28.19 4.62 2.75
C THR A 516 28.15 5.37 4.08
N GLY A 517 29.17 6.18 4.39
CA GLY A 517 29.36 6.82 5.68
C GLY A 517 29.79 5.83 6.77
N LEU A 518 30.53 4.78 6.39
CA LEU A 518 31.08 3.79 7.33
C LEU A 518 32.06 4.47 8.30
N THR A 519 31.59 4.78 9.50
CA THR A 519 32.44 5.12 10.64
C THR A 519 33.11 3.86 11.18
N GLU A 520 34.22 3.99 11.93
CA GLU A 520 34.83 2.86 12.64
C GLU A 520 33.84 2.13 13.57
N GLU A 521 32.82 2.83 14.05
CA GLU A 521 31.74 2.22 14.83
C GLU A 521 30.79 1.43 13.93
N ALA A 522 30.27 2.01 12.85
CA ALA A 522 29.37 1.33 11.91
C ALA A 522 30.00 0.04 11.36
N MET A 523 31.29 0.09 10.98
CA MET A 523 32.07 -1.07 10.50
C MET A 523 32.08 -2.28 11.44
N ARG A 524 31.82 -2.10 12.74
CA ARG A 524 31.74 -3.20 13.72
C ARG A 524 30.42 -3.97 13.64
N PHE A 525 29.37 -3.32 13.14
CA PHE A 525 28.01 -3.86 13.00
C PHE A 525 27.67 -4.22 11.54
N SER A 526 28.42 -3.68 10.58
CA SER A 526 28.28 -4.00 9.16
C SER A 526 28.57 -5.48 8.86
N LEU A 527 27.77 -6.03 7.94
CA LEU A 527 27.99 -7.34 7.32
C LEU A 527 28.36 -7.18 5.83
N PRO A 528 29.20 -8.07 5.27
CA PRO A 528 29.20 -8.28 3.83
C PRO A 528 27.79 -8.69 3.37
N PRO A 529 27.31 -8.26 2.18
CA PRO A 529 25.99 -8.65 1.67
C PRO A 529 25.75 -10.15 1.71
N GLU A 530 26.78 -10.94 1.41
CA GLU A 530 26.75 -12.40 1.40
C GLU A 530 26.51 -13.05 2.78
N GLU A 531 26.67 -12.31 3.89
CA GLU A 531 26.52 -12.79 5.27
C GLU A 531 25.27 -12.24 5.99
N VAL A 532 24.41 -11.54 5.25
CA VAL A 532 23.08 -11.10 5.74
C VAL A 532 22.15 -12.32 5.84
N MET A 533 21.27 -12.33 6.84
CA MET A 533 20.22 -13.36 7.02
C MET A 533 19.53 -13.68 5.69
N SER A 534 19.47 -14.97 5.33
CA SER A 534 19.04 -15.44 4.00
C SER A 534 17.64 -14.98 3.59
N GLY A 535 16.73 -14.76 4.56
CA GLY A 535 15.39 -14.20 4.32
C GLY A 535 15.35 -12.75 3.82
N ASP A 536 16.40 -11.97 4.12
CA ASP A 536 16.61 -10.58 3.70
C ASP A 536 17.82 -10.42 2.75
N PHE A 537 18.48 -11.51 2.34
CA PHE A 537 19.61 -11.46 1.42
C PHE A 537 19.21 -10.84 0.07
N ILE A 538 20.03 -9.88 -0.39
CA ILE A 538 19.92 -9.23 -1.69
C ILE A 538 21.33 -9.08 -2.28
N GLU A 539 21.52 -9.52 -3.52
CA GLU A 539 22.72 -9.16 -4.28
C GLU A 539 22.63 -7.68 -4.73
N TYR A 540 23.67 -6.91 -4.44
CA TYR A 540 23.76 -5.50 -4.81
C TYR A 540 24.14 -5.34 -6.27
N THR A 541 23.17 -5.58 -7.16
CA THR A 541 23.24 -5.37 -8.62
C THR A 541 22.04 -4.55 -9.13
N GLY A 542 22.12 -4.02 -10.34
CA GLY A 542 20.97 -3.45 -11.04
C GLY A 542 20.20 -2.35 -10.30
N VAL A 543 18.88 -2.34 -10.45
CA VAL A 543 17.97 -1.31 -9.91
C VAL A 543 18.03 -1.18 -8.39
N ILE A 544 18.37 -2.26 -7.68
CA ILE A 544 18.61 -2.24 -6.23
C ILE A 544 19.72 -1.25 -5.85
N ASN A 545 20.76 -1.13 -6.69
CA ASN A 545 21.86 -0.20 -6.44
C ASN A 545 21.46 1.26 -6.67
N GLU A 546 20.55 1.54 -7.61
CA GLU A 546 19.96 2.88 -7.74
C GLU A 546 19.22 3.26 -6.44
N ALA A 547 18.51 2.30 -5.83
CA ALA A 547 17.75 2.49 -4.60
C ALA A 547 18.63 2.71 -3.38
N ALA A 548 19.65 1.87 -3.22
CA ALA A 548 20.63 2.03 -2.16
C ALA A 548 21.42 3.34 -2.34
N SER A 549 21.80 3.73 -3.57
CA SER A 549 22.43 5.02 -3.85
C SER A 549 21.53 6.20 -3.44
N GLN A 550 20.21 6.09 -3.66
CA GLN A 550 19.24 7.13 -3.25
C GLN A 550 19.03 7.23 -1.75
N ILE A 551 19.00 6.10 -1.01
CA ILE A 551 19.02 6.12 0.46
C ILE A 551 20.32 6.76 0.96
N LEU A 552 21.47 6.34 0.41
CA LEU A 552 22.80 6.83 0.79
C LEU A 552 23.02 8.32 0.48
N TRP A 553 22.28 8.90 -0.47
CA TRP A 553 22.18 10.35 -0.60
C TRP A 553 21.23 10.96 0.42
N SER A 554 19.99 10.46 0.49
CA SER A 554 18.90 11.10 1.25
C SER A 554 19.18 11.20 2.75
N ILE A 555 19.94 10.26 3.33
CA ILE A 555 20.38 10.27 4.73
C ILE A 555 21.45 11.32 5.07
N ARG A 556 22.13 11.88 4.07
CA ARG A 556 23.28 12.77 4.31
C ARG A 556 22.84 14.11 4.84
N ARG A 557 23.56 14.57 5.88
CA ARG A 557 23.57 15.96 6.29
C ARG A 557 24.54 16.77 5.44
N VAL A 558 24.02 17.43 4.41
CA VAL A 558 24.79 18.43 3.67
C VAL A 558 24.75 19.76 4.41
N ARG A 559 25.93 20.34 4.65
CA ARG A 559 26.07 21.71 5.15
C ARG A 559 26.17 22.65 3.95
N ASP A 560 25.27 23.62 3.86
CA ASP A 560 25.33 24.65 2.83
C ASP A 560 26.45 25.68 3.10
N CYS A 561 26.61 26.63 2.17
CA CYS A 561 27.65 27.64 2.26
C CYS A 561 27.43 28.75 3.33
N PHE A 562 26.34 28.68 4.11
CA PHE A 562 26.08 29.51 5.30
C PHE A 562 26.08 28.70 6.59
N GLY A 563 26.42 27.41 6.54
CA GLY A 563 26.44 26.54 7.71
C GLY A 563 25.10 25.89 8.05
N ARG A 564 24.04 26.10 7.25
CA ARG A 564 22.75 25.41 7.43
C ARG A 564 22.98 23.92 7.16
N ILE A 565 22.61 23.09 8.11
CA ILE A 565 22.67 21.64 7.94
C ILE A 565 21.30 21.18 7.43
N ARG A 566 21.23 20.70 6.19
CA ARG A 566 20.04 19.99 5.70
C ARG A 566 19.85 18.73 6.54
N GLY A 567 18.64 18.50 7.05
CA GLY A 567 18.29 17.21 7.64
C GLY A 567 18.20 16.12 6.56
N PRO A 568 18.24 14.83 6.95
CA PRO A 568 17.86 13.74 6.06
C PRO A 568 16.51 14.01 5.38
N SER A 569 16.38 13.75 4.07
CA SER A 569 15.06 13.74 3.41
C SER A 569 14.41 12.39 3.61
N PRO A 570 13.12 12.32 3.96
CA PRO A 570 12.40 11.04 3.92
C PRO A 570 12.47 10.41 2.53
N VAL A 571 12.60 9.08 2.50
CA VAL A 571 12.57 8.28 1.26
C VAL A 571 11.23 7.59 1.15
N VAL A 572 10.63 7.60 -0.05
CA VAL A 572 9.34 6.97 -0.34
C VAL A 572 9.54 5.95 -1.45
N PHE A 573 9.38 4.68 -1.10
CA PHE A 573 9.30 3.56 -2.04
C PHE A 573 7.87 3.34 -2.50
N MET A 574 7.62 3.71 -3.76
CA MET A 574 6.44 3.33 -4.53
C MET A 574 6.77 2.11 -5.40
N GLY A 575 5.78 1.28 -5.69
CA GLY A 575 5.93 0.10 -6.55
C GLY A 575 5.00 -1.01 -6.13
N GLN A 576 4.76 -2.01 -6.96
CA GLN A 576 3.82 -3.08 -6.62
C GLN A 576 4.34 -3.98 -5.48
N THR A 577 3.48 -4.87 -4.99
CA THR A 577 3.88 -5.98 -4.11
C THR A 577 4.89 -6.90 -4.83
N GLY A 578 5.75 -7.58 -4.08
CA GLY A 578 6.81 -8.43 -4.66
C GLY A 578 8.07 -7.70 -5.18
N GLY A 579 8.12 -6.35 -5.16
CA GLY A 579 9.33 -5.57 -5.50
C GLY A 579 10.45 -5.55 -4.44
N ALA A 580 10.41 -6.41 -3.43
CA ALA A 580 11.42 -6.50 -2.36
C ALA A 580 11.69 -5.20 -1.53
N LYS A 581 10.77 -4.22 -1.54
CA LYS A 581 10.87 -2.92 -0.83
C LYS A 581 11.37 -3.05 0.62
N SER A 582 10.70 -3.87 1.44
CA SER A 582 11.02 -4.07 2.86
C SER A 582 12.37 -4.78 3.06
N ARG A 583 12.69 -5.76 2.21
CA ARG A 583 13.97 -6.47 2.25
C ARG A 583 15.14 -5.55 1.93
N LEU A 584 14.99 -4.66 0.93
CA LEU A 584 16.01 -3.66 0.59
C LEU A 584 16.41 -2.85 1.83
N VAL A 585 15.43 -2.40 2.62
CA VAL A 585 15.69 -1.62 3.83
C VAL A 585 16.41 -2.45 4.89
N ARG A 586 15.94 -3.68 5.18
CA ARG A 586 16.59 -4.59 6.15
C ARG A 586 18.00 -4.98 5.75
N ALA A 587 18.18 -5.43 4.50
CA ALA A 587 19.47 -5.78 3.92
C ALA A 587 20.45 -4.62 3.98
N LEU A 588 20.00 -3.41 3.61
CA LEU A 588 20.83 -2.22 3.64
C LEU A 588 21.20 -1.81 5.08
N SER A 589 20.29 -1.97 6.05
CA SER A 589 20.61 -1.70 7.45
C SER A 589 21.72 -2.62 7.97
N SER A 590 21.60 -3.92 7.71
CA SER A 590 22.59 -4.94 8.09
C SER A 590 23.94 -4.75 7.39
N VAL A 591 23.94 -4.42 6.09
CA VAL A 591 25.17 -4.15 5.33
C VAL A 591 25.87 -2.87 5.80
N LEU A 592 25.10 -1.82 6.13
CA LEU A 592 25.67 -0.56 6.61
C LEU A 592 26.00 -0.57 8.11
N GLY A 593 25.52 -1.54 8.89
CA GLY A 593 25.64 -1.56 10.34
C GLY A 593 24.80 -0.48 11.03
N ILE A 594 23.69 -0.07 10.41
CA ILE A 594 22.77 0.95 10.89
C ILE A 594 21.59 0.26 11.61
N PRO A 595 21.14 0.72 12.79
CA PRO A 595 19.88 0.29 13.40
C PRO A 595 18.67 0.57 12.51
N LEU A 596 17.79 -0.40 12.38
CA LEU A 596 16.51 -0.29 11.69
C LEU A 596 15.37 -0.43 12.71
N TYR A 597 14.48 0.55 12.76
CA TYR A 597 13.16 0.35 13.34
C TYR A 597 12.15 0.10 12.23
N THR A 598 11.29 -0.91 12.38
CA THR A 598 10.20 -1.16 11.43
C THR A 598 8.86 -1.05 12.14
N VAL A 599 7.94 -0.28 11.55
CA VAL A 599 6.53 -0.22 11.93
C VAL A 599 5.71 -0.62 10.70
N ASN A 600 4.93 -1.69 10.81
CA ASN A 600 4.00 -2.10 9.77
C ASN A 600 2.68 -1.35 9.98
N CYS A 601 2.29 -0.49 9.03
CA CYS A 601 1.04 0.25 9.12
C CYS A 601 -0.16 -0.65 8.77
N PHE A 602 -1.22 -0.56 9.57
CA PHE A 602 -2.47 -1.31 9.42
C PHE A 602 -3.67 -0.36 9.33
N ASN A 603 -4.81 -0.85 8.83
CA ASN A 603 -6.02 -0.05 8.65
C ASN A 603 -6.43 0.57 10.00
N GLU A 604 -6.83 1.85 10.00
CA GLU A 604 -7.27 2.57 11.21
C GLU A 604 -6.18 2.77 12.29
N MET A 605 -4.90 2.61 11.95
CA MET A 605 -3.78 2.95 12.85
C MET A 605 -3.81 4.43 13.29
N GLU A 606 -3.83 4.65 14.61
CA GLU A 606 -3.92 5.97 15.25
C GLU A 606 -2.58 6.43 15.87
N PRO A 607 -2.42 7.71 16.27
CA PRO A 607 -1.19 8.22 16.87
C PRO A 607 -0.73 7.48 18.11
N ASP A 608 -1.67 6.89 18.85
CA ASP A 608 -1.42 6.06 20.03
C ASP A 608 -0.40 4.94 19.75
N SER A 609 -0.37 4.41 18.52
CA SER A 609 0.57 3.38 18.08
C SER A 609 2.01 3.89 17.82
N ILE A 610 2.24 5.21 17.82
CA ILE A 610 3.58 5.80 17.60
C ILE A 610 3.98 6.86 18.63
N LEU A 611 3.04 7.40 19.43
CA LEU A 611 3.29 8.45 20.43
C LEU A 611 3.28 7.91 21.86
N GLY A 612 2.18 7.26 22.26
CA GLY A 612 1.99 6.75 23.61
C GLY A 612 0.58 6.20 23.81
N THR A 613 0.38 5.37 24.84
CA THR A 613 -0.92 4.78 25.20
C THR A 613 -1.33 5.17 26.62
N MET A 614 -2.62 5.06 26.91
CA MET A 614 -3.19 5.27 28.25
C MET A 614 -3.65 3.94 28.86
N GLU A 615 -3.28 3.71 30.12
CA GLU A 615 -3.70 2.55 30.92
C GLU A 615 -4.34 2.98 32.25
N LEU A 616 -5.24 2.17 32.78
CA LEU A 616 -5.90 2.41 34.07
C LEU A 616 -5.15 1.72 35.21
N ALA A 617 -4.60 2.51 36.14
CA ALA A 617 -3.96 2.02 37.35
C ALA A 617 -4.90 2.17 38.57
N GLY A 618 -5.76 1.18 38.75
CA GLY A 618 -6.77 1.18 39.82
C GLY A 618 -7.86 2.25 39.63
N ASP A 619 -8.63 2.52 40.70
CA ASP A 619 -9.92 3.22 40.59
C ASP A 619 -9.88 4.69 40.14
N ARG A 620 -8.71 5.36 40.14
CA ARG A 620 -8.61 6.83 39.94
C ARG A 620 -7.35 7.36 39.25
N GLN A 621 -6.41 6.51 38.86
CA GLN A 621 -5.14 6.94 38.27
C GLN A 621 -5.01 6.39 36.85
N VAL A 622 -4.60 7.25 35.93
CA VAL A 622 -4.32 6.91 34.54
C VAL A 622 -2.83 7.04 34.32
N ILE A 623 -2.23 6.03 33.72
CA ILE A 623 -0.82 6.02 33.36
C ILE A 623 -0.72 6.27 31.86
N PHE A 624 0.11 7.23 31.47
CA PHE A 624 0.60 7.36 30.11
C PHE A 624 1.88 6.55 29.96
N LYS A 625 1.97 5.71 28.92
CA LYS A 625 3.21 5.05 28.51
C LYS A 625 3.64 5.57 27.14
N LEU A 626 4.88 6.05 27.04
CA LEU A 626 5.47 6.50 25.78
C LEU A 626 5.69 5.31 24.84
N GLN A 627 5.28 5.44 23.58
CA GLN A 627 5.59 4.41 22.58
C GLN A 627 7.06 4.39 22.19
N GLU A 628 7.54 3.19 21.87
CA GLU A 628 8.90 2.96 21.44
C GLU A 628 9.26 3.85 20.22
N PHE A 629 8.37 4.00 19.23
CA PHE A 629 8.61 4.83 18.04
C PHE A 629 9.08 6.25 18.38
N LEU A 630 8.31 6.98 19.20
CA LEU A 630 8.65 8.37 19.53
C LEU A 630 9.99 8.44 20.27
N SER A 631 10.22 7.44 21.13
CA SER A 631 11.46 7.32 21.90
C SER A 631 12.69 7.12 20.99
N HIS A 632 12.57 6.45 19.84
CA HIS A 632 13.69 6.27 18.90
C HIS A 632 14.06 7.53 18.13
N LEU A 633 13.18 8.53 18.05
CA LEU A 633 13.49 9.77 17.35
C LEU A 633 14.70 10.49 17.96
N GLY A 634 14.89 10.41 19.27
CA GLY A 634 16.04 10.99 19.97
C GLY A 634 15.74 11.34 21.43
N LYS A 635 16.07 12.56 21.83
CA LYS A 635 15.78 13.08 23.17
C LYS A 635 14.36 13.63 23.23
N ILE A 636 13.66 13.35 24.32
CA ILE A 636 12.34 13.90 24.64
C ILE A 636 12.48 14.72 25.92
N ASN A 637 11.98 15.96 25.90
CA ASN A 637 12.11 16.93 26.98
C ASN A 637 13.56 17.10 27.48
N GLY A 638 14.53 16.98 26.57
CA GLY A 638 15.97 17.12 26.82
C GLY A 638 16.70 15.86 27.33
N ARG A 639 16.00 14.74 27.56
CA ARG A 639 16.57 13.48 28.05
C ARG A 639 16.37 12.34 27.06
N TYR A 640 17.18 11.29 27.18
CA TYR A 640 16.91 10.03 26.50
C TYR A 640 15.97 9.19 27.37
N ILE A 641 14.89 8.70 26.76
CA ILE A 641 13.91 7.82 27.41
C ILE A 641 14.19 6.39 26.95
N HIS A 642 14.25 5.48 27.92
CA HIS A 642 14.65 4.09 27.80
C HIS A 642 13.44 3.18 28.06
N THR A 643 12.52 3.15 27.09
CA THR A 643 11.42 2.19 27.08
C THR A 643 11.96 0.75 27.15
N PRO A 644 11.21 -0.22 27.72
CA PRO A 644 11.60 -1.63 27.69
C PRO A 644 11.99 -2.10 26.28
N GLY A 645 12.98 -2.99 26.20
CA GLY A 645 13.54 -3.50 24.94
C GLY A 645 14.64 -2.63 24.30
N LYS A 646 14.81 -1.37 24.71
CA LYS A 646 15.61 -0.39 23.96
C LYS A 646 16.98 -0.04 24.57
N THR A 647 18.06 -0.20 23.78
CA THR A 647 19.43 0.13 24.23
C THR A 647 20.15 1.24 23.45
N VAL A 648 19.68 1.62 22.25
CA VAL A 648 20.50 2.42 21.29
C VAL A 648 20.02 3.86 21.10
N HIS A 649 20.84 4.81 21.56
CA HIS A 649 20.63 6.27 21.45
C HIS A 649 21.85 7.00 20.92
N GLY A 650 21.65 8.20 20.37
CA GLY A 650 22.73 9.09 19.93
C GLY A 650 23.38 8.72 18.59
N GLN A 651 22.81 7.78 17.84
CA GLN A 651 23.40 7.22 16.62
C GLN A 651 22.56 7.47 15.36
N ARG A 652 23.17 7.21 14.19
CA ARG A 652 22.47 7.11 12.90
C ARG A 652 21.49 5.93 12.95
N LYS A 653 20.28 6.07 12.38
CA LYS A 653 19.25 5.02 12.34
C LYS A 653 18.27 5.19 11.17
N PHE A 654 17.72 4.09 10.70
CA PHE A 654 16.57 4.03 9.80
C PHE A 654 15.28 3.85 10.60
N LEU A 655 14.24 4.61 10.26
CA LEU A 655 12.88 4.40 10.72
C LEU A 655 12.04 4.05 9.49
N PHE A 656 11.57 2.82 9.41
CA PHE A 656 10.87 2.29 8.26
C PHE A 656 9.39 2.08 8.60
N LEU A 657 8.51 2.82 7.93
CA LEU A 657 7.08 2.55 7.97
C LEU A 657 6.77 1.72 6.73
N ASP A 658 6.53 0.42 6.94
CA ASP A 658 6.07 -0.45 5.87
C ASP A 658 4.56 -0.26 5.67
N GLU A 659 4.13 -0.37 4.41
CA GLU A 659 2.73 -0.19 4.01
C GLU A 659 2.05 1.13 4.48
N ALA A 660 2.85 2.19 4.62
CA ALA A 660 2.48 3.48 5.20
C ALA A 660 1.32 4.22 4.50
N ASN A 661 0.95 3.84 3.28
CA ASN A 661 -0.21 4.40 2.57
C ASN A 661 -1.54 3.69 2.85
N VAL A 662 -1.57 2.79 3.83
CA VAL A 662 -2.81 2.33 4.49
C VAL A 662 -3.37 3.44 5.38
N SER A 663 -2.53 4.06 6.22
CA SER A 663 -2.91 5.13 7.16
C SER A 663 -2.09 6.41 6.91
N PRO A 664 -2.21 7.04 5.71
CA PRO A 664 -1.42 8.22 5.34
C PRO A 664 -1.67 9.43 6.26
N GLN A 665 -2.78 9.45 6.99
CA GLN A 665 -3.15 10.47 7.98
C GLN A 665 -2.10 10.55 9.11
N LEU A 666 -1.51 9.41 9.50
CA LEU A 666 -0.49 9.31 10.55
C LEU A 666 0.78 10.11 10.19
N LEU A 667 1.08 10.28 8.90
CA LEU A 667 2.27 11.01 8.44
C LEU A 667 2.22 12.50 8.79
N TYR A 668 1.06 13.09 9.07
CA TYR A 668 0.96 14.47 9.56
C TYR A 668 1.59 14.63 10.95
N VAL A 669 1.53 13.60 11.81
CA VAL A 669 2.25 13.57 13.10
C VAL A 669 3.77 13.65 12.87
N LEU A 670 4.23 13.06 11.77
CA LEU A 670 5.64 13.02 11.37
C LEU A 670 6.06 14.19 10.45
N ARG A 671 5.19 15.18 10.17
CA ARG A 671 5.51 16.37 9.33
C ARG A 671 6.84 17.06 9.67
N PRO A 672 7.27 17.21 10.95
CA PRO A 672 8.58 17.77 11.27
C PRO A 672 9.78 17.02 10.66
N LEU A 673 9.67 15.70 10.47
CA LEU A 673 10.72 14.88 9.83
C LEU A 673 10.84 15.20 8.34
N PHE A 674 9.71 15.43 7.65
CA PHE A 674 9.70 15.88 6.25
C PHE A 674 10.32 17.27 6.11
N ASN A 675 9.98 18.19 7.02
CA ASN A 675 10.56 19.55 7.06
C ASN A 675 12.07 19.55 7.39
N GLY A 676 12.65 18.41 7.81
CA GLY A 676 14.03 18.29 8.25
C GLY A 676 14.31 18.96 9.61
N GLU A 677 13.29 19.14 10.46
CA GLU A 677 13.40 19.88 11.72
C GLU A 677 14.22 19.11 12.77
N ARG A 678 15.29 19.75 13.27
CA ARG A 678 16.16 19.14 14.29
C ARG A 678 15.50 19.02 15.66
N LYS A 679 14.66 19.99 16.00
CA LYS A 679 13.86 20.03 17.22
C LYS A 679 12.45 20.48 16.88
N PHE A 680 11.45 19.83 17.46
CA PHE A 680 10.05 20.18 17.31
C PHE A 680 9.27 19.88 18.59
N THR A 681 8.02 20.32 18.67
CA THR A 681 7.13 20.01 19.79
C THR A 681 5.90 19.28 19.26
N LEU A 682 5.56 18.16 19.90
CA LEU A 682 4.28 17.50 19.75
C LEU A 682 3.39 17.83 20.95
N TYR A 683 2.10 17.96 20.69
CA TYR A 683 1.06 18.02 21.72
C TYR A 683 0.20 16.78 21.54
N TYR A 684 -0.06 16.06 22.63
CA TYR A 684 -0.79 14.80 22.60
C TYR A 684 -1.31 14.50 24.01
N LEU A 685 -2.63 14.24 24.16
CA LEU A 685 -3.28 13.97 25.45
C LEU A 685 -3.02 15.08 26.49
N GLY A 686 -2.95 16.33 26.04
CA GLY A 686 -2.60 17.48 26.88
C GLY A 686 -1.12 17.55 27.34
N MET A 687 -0.29 16.56 27.00
CA MET A 687 1.16 16.61 27.22
C MET A 687 1.85 17.46 26.16
N ARG A 688 2.93 18.14 26.55
CA ARG A 688 3.85 18.84 25.64
C ARG A 688 5.17 18.07 25.58
N LEU A 689 5.47 17.48 24.42
CA LEU A 689 6.66 16.65 24.19
C LEU A 689 7.62 17.40 23.26
N GLU A 690 8.73 17.91 23.80
CA GLU A 690 9.78 18.57 23.01
C GLU A 690 10.80 17.51 22.53
N VAL A 691 10.78 17.20 21.24
CA VAL A 691 11.64 16.18 20.62
C VAL A 691 12.86 16.86 20.00
N GLU A 692 14.06 16.39 20.37
CA GLU A 692 15.33 16.69 19.71
C GLU A 692 15.87 15.41 19.07
N LEU A 693 15.99 15.40 17.73
CA LEU A 693 16.34 14.19 17.01
C LEU A 693 17.74 13.66 17.34
N ASP A 694 17.97 12.37 17.19
CA ASP A 694 19.32 11.77 17.15
C ASP A 694 20.09 12.17 15.89
N PRO A 695 21.43 12.17 15.88
CA PRO A 695 22.26 12.76 14.83
C PRO A 695 21.79 12.50 13.41
N GLU A 696 21.51 11.25 13.01
CA GLU A 696 21.03 10.95 11.64
C GLU A 696 19.86 9.98 11.66
N VAL A 697 18.64 10.51 11.79
CA VAL A 697 17.39 9.76 11.68
C VAL A 697 16.86 9.89 10.26
N LEU A 698 16.79 8.79 9.50
CA LEU A 698 16.14 8.76 8.19
C LEU A 698 14.79 8.06 8.29
N LEU A 699 13.73 8.76 7.88
CA LEU A 699 12.41 8.18 7.64
C LEU A 699 12.37 7.52 6.25
N ILE A 700 12.00 6.25 6.19
CA ILE A 700 11.76 5.49 4.96
C ILE A 700 10.30 5.03 5.00
N LEU A 701 9.56 5.25 3.92
CA LEU A 701 8.17 4.85 3.76
C LEU A 701 8.07 3.87 2.60
N ALA A 702 7.41 2.74 2.77
CA ALA A 702 7.00 1.88 1.66
C ALA A 702 5.49 1.94 1.48
N GLY A 703 5.03 1.99 0.23
CA GLY A 703 3.62 1.86 -0.10
C GLY A 703 3.39 1.32 -1.50
N ASN A 704 2.16 0.89 -1.76
CA ASN A 704 1.73 0.42 -3.07
C ASN A 704 0.94 1.52 -3.80
N PRO A 705 1.00 1.62 -5.14
CA PRO A 705 0.23 2.62 -5.89
C PRO A 705 -1.26 2.59 -5.58
N GLN A 706 -1.87 3.77 -5.39
CA GLN A 706 -3.31 3.90 -5.16
C GLN A 706 -4.12 3.25 -6.30
N GLY A 707 -5.24 2.61 -5.96
CA GLY A 707 -6.18 2.06 -6.94
C GLY A 707 -5.77 0.72 -7.57
N ARG A 708 -4.56 0.19 -7.27
CA ARG A 708 -4.15 -1.17 -7.65
C ARG A 708 -4.36 -2.22 -6.54
N PHE A 709 -4.66 -1.79 -5.31
CA PHE A 709 -4.87 -2.66 -4.15
C PHE A 709 -5.92 -2.02 -3.23
N GLU A 710 -6.80 -2.85 -2.65
CA GLU A 710 -7.86 -2.40 -1.76
C GLU A 710 -7.30 -1.78 -0.45
N GLY A 711 -8.03 -0.83 0.14
CA GLY A 711 -7.61 -0.08 1.33
C GLY A 711 -6.45 0.92 1.13
N ARG A 712 -5.78 0.94 -0.03
CA ARG A 712 -4.59 1.78 -0.26
C ARG A 712 -4.94 3.18 -0.74
N GLN A 713 -4.53 4.18 0.03
CA GLN A 713 -4.80 5.60 -0.19
C GLN A 713 -3.61 6.32 -0.85
N ALA A 714 -3.83 7.56 -1.28
CA ALA A 714 -2.74 8.45 -1.70
C ALA A 714 -1.97 9.00 -0.49
N TYR A 715 -0.66 9.22 -0.64
CA TYR A 715 0.09 9.98 0.34
C TYR A 715 -0.28 11.48 0.33
N PRO A 716 -0.18 12.19 1.47
CA PRO A 716 -0.48 13.62 1.51
C PRO A 716 0.51 14.43 0.67
N LYS A 717 0.02 15.11 -0.38
CA LYS A 717 0.84 15.81 -1.38
C LYS A 717 1.83 16.80 -0.75
N THR A 718 1.40 17.53 0.27
CA THR A 718 2.19 18.53 1.01
C THR A 718 3.40 17.94 1.74
N LEU A 719 3.31 16.68 2.17
CA LEU A 719 4.42 15.94 2.78
C LEU A 719 5.30 15.31 1.70
N ILE A 720 4.68 14.65 0.71
CA ILE A 720 5.40 13.88 -0.31
C ILE A 720 6.29 14.76 -1.18
N GLN A 721 5.93 16.03 -1.44
CA GLN A 721 6.78 17.00 -2.13
C GLN A 721 8.19 17.10 -1.52
N GLN A 722 8.30 17.08 -0.19
CA GLN A 722 9.57 17.21 0.53
C GLN A 722 10.43 15.93 0.51
N ALA A 723 9.80 14.77 0.31
CA ALA A 723 10.48 13.48 0.24
C ALA A 723 11.27 13.27 -1.07
N THR A 724 12.26 12.37 -1.00
CA THR A 724 12.85 11.67 -2.16
C THR A 724 11.93 10.52 -2.53
N LYS A 725 11.54 10.41 -3.80
CA LYS A 725 10.69 9.30 -4.28
C LYS A 725 11.54 8.30 -5.03
N MET A 726 11.10 7.05 -5.01
CA MET A 726 11.64 6.02 -5.89
C MET A 726 10.55 5.02 -6.29
N TRP A 727 10.56 4.65 -7.56
CA TRP A 727 9.87 3.48 -8.07
C TRP A 727 10.77 2.25 -7.90
N VAL A 728 10.26 1.27 -7.15
CA VAL A 728 10.86 -0.05 -6.99
C VAL A 728 10.04 -1.02 -7.86
N PRO A 729 10.50 -1.36 -9.07
CA PRO A 729 9.75 -2.23 -9.98
C PRO A 729 9.57 -3.61 -9.34
N ALA A 730 8.42 -4.24 -9.58
CA ALA A 730 8.20 -5.58 -9.08
C ALA A 730 9.00 -6.60 -9.88
N LEU A 731 9.50 -7.64 -9.20
CA LEU A 731 10.39 -8.63 -9.81
C LEU A 731 9.73 -9.34 -11.01
N HIS A 732 8.41 -9.56 -10.98
CA HIS A 732 7.69 -10.15 -12.12
C HIS A 732 7.58 -9.23 -13.34
N GLN A 733 7.71 -7.90 -13.16
CA GLN A 733 7.60 -6.90 -14.21
C GLN A 733 8.90 -6.63 -14.96
N TRP A 734 9.95 -7.42 -14.74
CA TRP A 734 11.25 -7.29 -15.41
C TRP A 734 11.19 -7.38 -16.95
N LYS A 735 10.14 -7.98 -17.52
CA LYS A 735 9.93 -8.02 -18.99
C LYS A 735 9.34 -6.71 -19.53
N GLU A 736 8.56 -6.00 -18.71
CA GLU A 736 7.92 -4.73 -19.05
C GLU A 736 8.86 -3.54 -18.76
N SER A 737 9.58 -3.62 -17.64
CA SER A 737 10.60 -2.66 -17.24
C SER A 737 11.93 -2.92 -17.95
N LYS A 738 12.30 -2.03 -18.87
CA LYS A 738 13.67 -1.95 -19.45
C LYS A 738 14.77 -1.70 -18.40
N ARG A 739 14.40 -1.49 -17.13
CA ARG A 739 15.28 -1.07 -16.04
C ARG A 739 15.86 -2.26 -15.26
N VAL A 740 15.10 -3.35 -15.11
CA VAL A 740 15.52 -4.58 -14.41
C VAL A 740 16.11 -5.59 -15.40
N ALA A 741 17.38 -5.96 -15.25
CA ALA A 741 17.96 -7.00 -16.07
C ALA A 741 17.50 -8.40 -15.63
N LEU A 742 17.47 -9.35 -16.56
CA LEU A 742 17.21 -10.77 -16.25
C LEU A 742 18.18 -11.32 -15.18
N ASP A 743 19.42 -10.84 -15.15
CA ASP A 743 20.39 -11.28 -14.16
C ASP A 743 20.14 -10.68 -12.76
N ASP A 744 19.57 -9.47 -12.66
CA ASP A 744 19.10 -8.90 -11.39
C ASP A 744 17.92 -9.71 -10.83
N LEU A 745 17.01 -10.17 -11.71
CA LEU A 745 15.95 -11.08 -11.32
C LEU A 745 16.51 -12.40 -10.78
N LYS A 746 17.46 -13.04 -11.50
CA LYS A 746 18.10 -14.29 -11.05
C LYS A 746 18.76 -14.12 -9.68
N ALA A 747 19.46 -13.02 -9.47
CA ALA A 747 20.09 -12.66 -8.21
C ALA A 747 19.08 -12.61 -7.03
N VAL A 748 17.96 -11.91 -7.19
CA VAL A 748 16.95 -11.80 -6.12
C VAL A 748 16.16 -13.12 -5.96
N LEU A 749 15.88 -13.84 -7.04
CA LEU A 749 15.24 -15.17 -6.99
C LEU A 749 16.14 -16.22 -6.33
N LYS A 750 17.47 -16.12 -6.47
CA LYS A 750 18.44 -17.00 -5.82
C LYS A 750 18.42 -16.82 -4.30
N GLY A 751 18.32 -15.59 -3.79
CA GLY A 751 18.06 -15.33 -2.37
C GLY A 751 16.73 -15.93 -1.87
N LEU A 752 15.66 -15.75 -2.64
CA LEU A 752 14.36 -16.39 -2.38
C LEU A 752 14.43 -17.93 -2.35
N HIS A 753 15.26 -18.53 -3.20
CA HIS A 753 15.43 -19.97 -3.29
C HIS A 753 16.25 -20.53 -2.11
N LEU A 754 17.31 -19.86 -1.69
CA LEU A 754 18.09 -20.22 -0.49
C LEU A 754 17.20 -20.26 0.75
N ARG A 755 16.31 -19.27 0.94
CA ARG A 755 15.33 -19.27 2.03
C ARG A 755 14.46 -20.54 2.05
N ARG A 756 13.98 -21.01 0.89
CA ARG A 756 13.17 -22.25 0.78
C ARG A 756 13.96 -23.54 1.01
N MET A 757 15.29 -23.51 0.84
CA MET A 757 16.17 -24.64 1.14
C MET A 757 16.49 -24.70 2.65
N GLU A 758 16.81 -23.56 3.27
CA GLU A 758 17.17 -23.50 4.70
C GLU A 758 15.96 -23.69 5.64
N THR A 759 14.80 -23.10 5.34
CA THR A 759 13.57 -23.35 6.13
C THR A 759 13.04 -24.79 6.01
N ARG A 760 13.68 -25.64 5.18
CA ARG A 760 13.45 -27.09 5.12
C ARG A 760 14.52 -27.92 5.82
N GLN A 761 15.54 -27.29 6.42
CA GLN A 761 16.68 -27.95 7.05
C GLN A 761 16.94 -27.55 8.52
N THR A 762 16.25 -26.53 9.04
CA THR A 762 16.34 -26.12 10.46
C THR A 762 15.00 -26.27 11.17
N GLU A 763 14.82 -27.36 11.92
CA GLU A 763 13.65 -27.61 12.79
C GLU A 763 13.81 -27.01 14.21
N GLU A 764 14.92 -26.31 14.50
CA GLU A 764 15.04 -25.48 15.70
C GLU A 764 14.96 -23.99 15.32
N PRO A 765 14.11 -23.18 15.97
CA PRO A 765 14.27 -21.73 15.92
C PRO A 765 15.56 -21.38 16.69
N GLU A 766 16.61 -20.98 15.97
CA GLU A 766 17.80 -20.43 16.66
C GLU A 766 17.38 -19.22 17.53
N PRO A 767 17.94 -19.07 18.75
CA PRO A 767 17.65 -17.91 19.59
C PRO A 767 17.96 -16.63 18.81
N GLY A 768 16.99 -15.70 18.82
CA GLY A 768 16.93 -14.57 17.90
C GLY A 768 18.29 -13.93 17.59
N PHE A 769 18.61 -13.82 16.31
CA PHE A 769 19.79 -13.08 15.84
C PHE A 769 19.61 -11.59 16.15
N HIS A 770 20.02 -11.17 17.34
CA HIS A 770 19.98 -9.78 17.78
C HIS A 770 20.87 -8.90 16.90
N LEU A 771 20.29 -8.35 15.83
CA LEU A 771 20.78 -7.18 15.11
C LEU A 771 20.69 -5.95 16.03
N ARG A 772 21.63 -5.84 16.98
CA ARG A 772 21.63 -4.88 18.11
C ARG A 772 20.35 -4.96 18.95
N GLU A 773 20.44 -5.52 20.16
CA GLU A 773 19.38 -5.46 21.17
C GLU A 773 18.76 -4.06 21.22
N GLY A 774 17.49 -3.96 20.85
CA GLY A 774 16.90 -2.65 20.66
C GLY A 774 15.64 -2.60 19.81
N LEU A 775 15.48 -3.45 18.77
CA LEU A 775 14.48 -3.22 17.71
C LEU A 775 13.90 -4.48 17.02
N GLU A 776 13.37 -5.42 17.80
CA GLU A 776 12.07 -5.99 17.42
C GLU A 776 11.04 -5.23 18.25
N ALA A 777 10.12 -4.51 17.59
CA ALA A 777 8.92 -4.07 18.27
C ALA A 777 8.18 -5.32 18.75
N GLU A 778 7.59 -5.26 19.94
CA GLU A 778 6.49 -6.18 20.24
C GLU A 778 5.42 -5.99 19.14
N VAL A 779 5.25 -7.03 18.31
CA VAL A 779 3.92 -7.32 17.78
C VAL A 779 3.04 -7.43 19.01
N ILE A 780 2.14 -6.46 19.23
CA ILE A 780 1.42 -6.26 20.49
C ILE A 780 0.99 -7.60 21.09
N GLY A 781 1.78 -8.06 22.04
CA GLY A 781 1.66 -9.36 22.66
C GLY A 781 0.89 -9.17 23.95
N LEU A 782 -0.26 -9.81 24.06
CA LEU A 782 -0.96 -9.89 25.34
C LEU A 782 -0.05 -10.65 26.32
N GLU A 783 0.47 -9.96 27.33
CA GLU A 783 1.34 -10.56 28.35
C GLU A 783 0.65 -11.76 29.02
N ALA A 784 1.26 -12.95 28.86
CA ALA A 784 0.96 -14.11 29.69
C ALA A 784 1.87 -14.09 30.93
N VAL A 785 1.32 -13.75 32.10
CA VAL A 785 2.10 -13.66 33.35
C VAL A 785 2.42 -15.05 33.93
N ALA A 786 3.67 -15.47 33.72
CA ALA A 786 4.53 -16.36 34.52
C ALA A 786 4.05 -17.77 34.95
N GLY A 787 4.86 -18.82 34.67
CA GLY A 787 4.50 -20.20 35.05
C GLY A 787 5.54 -21.36 35.01
N VAL A 788 6.86 -21.10 34.93
CA VAL A 788 7.96 -21.99 35.40
C VAL A 788 8.01 -23.49 34.97
N ASP A 789 8.85 -23.75 33.95
CA ASP A 789 9.90 -24.81 33.83
C ASP A 789 9.65 -26.35 33.76
N TYR A 790 10.30 -26.93 32.71
CA TYR A 790 10.88 -28.29 32.57
C TYR A 790 9.92 -29.52 32.54
N VAL A 791 10.16 -30.61 31.79
CA VAL A 791 11.38 -31.21 31.20
C VAL A 791 11.13 -31.77 29.78
N ARG A 792 12.18 -31.81 28.94
CA ARG A 792 12.27 -32.51 27.62
C ARG A 792 11.82 -33.99 27.62
N ARG A 793 11.23 -34.41 26.48
CA ARG A 793 11.60 -35.57 25.61
C ARG A 793 10.38 -35.94 24.75
N ASN A 794 10.48 -36.45 23.53
CA ASN A 794 11.50 -36.50 22.46
C ASN A 794 10.71 -36.98 21.21
N GLU A 795 11.16 -36.67 20.00
CA GLU A 795 10.94 -37.45 18.76
C GLU A 795 9.50 -37.89 18.41
N LEU A 796 8.91 -37.27 17.37
CA LEU A 796 8.55 -37.98 16.12
C LEU A 796 8.25 -36.99 14.98
N GLU A 797 8.43 -37.48 13.75
CA GLU A 797 8.68 -36.72 12.51
C GLU A 797 7.45 -36.01 11.87
N PRO A 798 7.68 -35.06 10.94
CA PRO A 798 6.66 -34.11 10.49
C PRO A 798 5.84 -34.57 9.29
N GLN A 799 4.55 -34.21 9.24
CA GLN A 799 3.81 -34.09 7.97
C GLN A 799 2.78 -32.94 7.93
N ILE A 800 3.03 -32.05 6.96
CA ILE A 800 2.05 -31.24 6.18
C ILE A 800 1.40 -30.05 6.89
N GLU A 801 2.05 -28.88 6.78
CA GLU A 801 1.36 -27.59 6.67
C GLU A 801 0.79 -27.41 5.25
N ARG A 802 -0.40 -26.82 5.14
CA ARG A 802 -1.03 -26.44 3.86
C ARG A 802 -0.90 -24.92 3.63
N PRO A 803 -0.78 -24.44 2.38
CA PRO A 803 -0.66 -23.01 2.06
C PRO A 803 -1.99 -22.35 1.60
N ALA A 804 -2.18 -21.06 1.91
CA ALA A 804 -3.14 -20.14 1.27
C ALA A 804 -2.61 -19.57 -0.08
N GLN A 805 -3.47 -19.12 -1.02
CA GLN A 805 -3.19 -19.15 -2.49
C GLN A 805 -3.72 -17.92 -3.33
N ARG A 806 -4.92 -17.91 -3.95
CA ARG A 806 -5.59 -16.68 -4.51
C ARG A 806 -4.75 -16.21 -5.70
N PRO A 807 -5.05 -15.05 -6.31
CA PRO A 807 -5.75 -15.15 -7.61
C PRO A 807 -4.86 -15.50 -8.80
N GLN A 808 -3.57 -15.66 -8.58
CA GLN A 808 -2.53 -15.87 -9.60
C GLN A 808 -2.64 -17.20 -10.36
N ARG A 809 -3.44 -18.15 -9.89
CA ARG A 809 -3.42 -19.53 -10.42
C ARG A 809 -4.39 -19.80 -11.57
N LEU A 810 -5.54 -19.13 -11.62
CA LEU A 810 -6.44 -19.18 -12.78
C LEU A 810 -5.71 -18.71 -14.05
N ALA A 811 -4.97 -17.60 -13.93
CA ALA A 811 -4.22 -16.99 -15.04
C ALA A 811 -3.01 -17.81 -15.51
N LYS A 812 -2.40 -18.64 -14.64
CA LYS A 812 -1.27 -19.50 -15.03
C LYS A 812 -1.72 -20.69 -15.88
N VAL A 813 -2.90 -21.22 -15.61
CA VAL A 813 -3.45 -22.40 -16.29
C VAL A 813 -4.07 -22.06 -17.63
N LEU A 814 -4.78 -20.94 -17.72
CA LEU A 814 -5.24 -20.44 -19.02
C LEU A 814 -4.02 -20.21 -19.95
N LYS A 815 -2.90 -19.69 -19.42
CA LYS A 815 -1.59 -19.55 -20.12
C LYS A 815 -0.94 -20.86 -20.59
N GLU A 816 -1.35 -22.02 -20.07
CA GLU A 816 -0.84 -23.34 -20.46
C GLU A 816 -1.86 -24.13 -21.31
N SER A 817 -2.92 -23.45 -21.79
CA SER A 817 -3.90 -24.02 -22.72
C SER A 817 -3.57 -23.59 -24.14
N ASP A 818 -3.49 -24.53 -25.09
CA ASP A 818 -3.20 -24.21 -26.49
C ASP A 818 -4.38 -23.45 -27.13
N PHE A 819 -4.17 -22.17 -27.42
CA PHE A 819 -5.11 -21.28 -28.13
C PHE A 819 -4.91 -21.29 -29.66
N THR A 820 -4.18 -22.27 -30.17
CA THR A 820 -3.85 -22.46 -31.59
C THR A 820 -4.86 -23.37 -32.27
N TYR A 821 -5.22 -23.07 -33.51
CA TYR A 821 -6.01 -23.98 -34.35
C TYR A 821 -5.51 -23.95 -35.80
N ASP A 822 -5.62 -25.07 -36.47
CA ASP A 822 -5.35 -25.20 -37.91
C ASP A 822 -6.63 -25.66 -38.62
N THR A 823 -7.07 -24.88 -39.61
CA THR A 823 -8.31 -25.18 -40.35
C THR A 823 -8.21 -26.38 -41.27
N GLU A 824 -7.01 -26.76 -41.73
CA GLU A 824 -6.78 -27.98 -42.51
C GLU A 824 -6.75 -29.21 -41.60
N VAL A 825 -6.16 -29.12 -40.40
CA VAL A 825 -6.25 -30.20 -39.39
C VAL A 825 -7.70 -30.47 -38.99
N ILE A 826 -8.53 -29.43 -38.79
CA ILE A 826 -9.96 -29.62 -38.49
C ILE A 826 -10.69 -30.27 -39.69
N LYS A 827 -10.39 -29.88 -40.94
CA LYS A 827 -10.96 -30.54 -42.14
C LYS A 827 -10.55 -32.01 -42.24
N GLN A 828 -9.29 -32.32 -41.95
CA GLN A 828 -8.78 -33.69 -41.94
C GLN A 828 -9.51 -34.52 -40.87
N ALA A 829 -9.61 -34.02 -39.64
CA ALA A 829 -10.33 -34.69 -38.56
C ALA A 829 -11.82 -34.91 -38.88
N VAL A 830 -12.47 -33.97 -39.57
CA VAL A 830 -13.84 -34.14 -40.10
C VAL A 830 -13.92 -35.27 -41.14
N GLY A 831 -12.93 -35.38 -42.03
CA GLY A 831 -12.85 -36.48 -43.01
C GLY A 831 -12.63 -37.85 -42.36
N GLU A 832 -11.78 -37.91 -41.33
CA GLU A 832 -11.44 -39.13 -40.58
C GLU A 832 -12.55 -39.59 -39.62
N LEU A 833 -13.45 -38.70 -39.20
CA LEU A 833 -14.55 -38.97 -38.26
C LEU A 833 -15.43 -40.17 -38.67
N ALA A 834 -15.58 -40.42 -39.97
CA ALA A 834 -16.36 -41.55 -40.47
C ALA A 834 -15.77 -42.92 -40.10
N GLU A 835 -14.45 -42.99 -39.89
CA GLU A 835 -13.67 -44.22 -39.65
C GLU A 835 -13.44 -44.50 -38.14
N GLN A 836 -13.91 -43.61 -37.26
CA GLN A 836 -13.68 -43.69 -35.80
C GLN A 836 -14.73 -44.54 -35.07
N ASP A 837 -14.28 -45.36 -34.11
CA ASP A 837 -15.15 -46.24 -33.31
C ASP A 837 -16.11 -45.45 -32.40
N ASN A 838 -15.60 -44.45 -31.66
CA ASN A 838 -16.43 -43.54 -30.85
C ASN A 838 -16.42 -42.13 -31.45
N LYS A 839 -17.29 -41.93 -32.44
CA LYS A 839 -17.44 -40.67 -33.19
C LYS A 839 -17.75 -39.46 -32.30
N ARG A 840 -18.55 -39.65 -31.24
CA ARG A 840 -18.91 -38.57 -30.31
C ARG A 840 -17.71 -38.09 -29.51
N THR A 841 -16.96 -39.02 -28.89
CA THR A 841 -15.75 -38.69 -28.15
C THR A 841 -14.67 -38.11 -29.07
N TYR A 842 -14.47 -38.69 -30.27
CA TYR A 842 -13.52 -38.16 -31.25
C TYR A 842 -13.85 -36.73 -31.71
N PHE A 843 -15.12 -36.43 -31.97
CA PHE A 843 -15.58 -35.07 -32.33
C PHE A 843 -15.31 -34.07 -31.21
N ILE A 844 -15.64 -34.44 -29.95
CA ILE A 844 -15.44 -33.59 -28.77
C ILE A 844 -13.95 -33.32 -28.52
N ASP A 845 -13.09 -34.32 -28.67
CA ASP A 845 -11.66 -34.19 -28.38
C ASP A 845 -10.88 -33.48 -29.50
N ASN A 846 -11.21 -33.72 -30.78
CA ASN A 846 -10.36 -33.31 -31.92
C ASN A 846 -10.96 -32.24 -32.85
N ILE A 847 -12.29 -32.06 -32.88
CA ILE A 847 -12.96 -31.15 -33.83
C ILE A 847 -13.51 -29.92 -33.09
N LEU A 848 -14.23 -30.15 -31.98
CA LEU A 848 -14.95 -29.12 -31.24
C LEU A 848 -14.06 -27.96 -30.72
N PRO A 849 -12.88 -28.20 -30.09
CA PRO A 849 -12.09 -27.10 -29.50
C PRO A 849 -11.53 -26.15 -30.56
N GLY A 850 -10.88 -26.69 -31.59
CA GLY A 850 -10.32 -25.90 -32.69
C GLY A 850 -11.38 -25.19 -33.52
N PHE A 851 -12.54 -25.83 -33.74
CA PHE A 851 -13.65 -25.19 -34.47
C PHE A 851 -14.21 -23.96 -33.74
N LEU A 852 -14.36 -24.01 -32.41
CA LEU A 852 -14.91 -22.89 -31.65
C LEU A 852 -13.97 -21.66 -31.64
N LEU A 853 -12.65 -21.89 -31.65
CA LEU A 853 -11.66 -20.82 -31.83
C LEU A 853 -11.71 -20.25 -33.26
N ALA A 854 -11.76 -21.11 -34.29
CA ALA A 854 -11.88 -20.70 -35.69
C ALA A 854 -13.19 -19.95 -36.01
N ALA A 855 -14.28 -20.26 -35.29
CA ALA A 855 -15.55 -19.56 -35.37
C ALA A 855 -15.48 -18.14 -34.77
N GLY A 856 -14.84 -18.00 -33.61
CA GLY A 856 -14.62 -16.71 -32.95
C GLY A 856 -13.72 -15.75 -33.75
N ASP A 857 -12.68 -16.27 -34.39
CA ASP A 857 -11.83 -15.43 -35.25
C ASP A 857 -12.49 -15.09 -36.61
N GLY A 858 -13.35 -15.98 -37.11
CA GLY A 858 -14.03 -15.86 -38.40
C GLY A 858 -13.45 -16.73 -39.52
N ALA A 859 -12.34 -17.42 -39.26
CA ALA A 859 -11.71 -18.39 -40.17
C ALA A 859 -12.63 -19.56 -40.56
N ALA A 860 -13.66 -19.86 -39.76
CA ALA A 860 -14.65 -20.89 -40.07
C ALA A 860 -15.52 -20.62 -41.33
N GLY A 861 -15.53 -19.40 -41.87
CA GLY A 861 -16.25 -19.09 -43.11
C GLY A 861 -17.77 -19.00 -42.97
N ILE A 862 -18.30 -18.69 -41.77
CA ILE A 862 -19.74 -18.69 -41.44
C ILE A 862 -20.61 -17.87 -42.43
N LYS A 863 -20.08 -16.77 -42.98
CA LYS A 863 -20.79 -16.00 -44.04
C LYS A 863 -20.93 -16.79 -45.34
N GLN A 864 -19.88 -17.49 -45.77
CA GLN A 864 -19.91 -18.34 -46.96
C GLN A 864 -20.91 -19.48 -46.82
N TRP A 865 -21.00 -20.10 -45.63
CA TRP A 865 -22.03 -21.12 -45.33
C TRP A 865 -23.46 -20.58 -45.53
N LYS A 866 -23.76 -19.39 -45.00
CA LYS A 866 -25.07 -18.74 -45.18
C LYS A 866 -25.38 -18.42 -46.64
N ASP A 867 -24.37 -18.05 -47.42
CA ASP A 867 -24.49 -17.77 -48.85
C ASP A 867 -24.49 -19.06 -49.72
N GLY A 868 -24.44 -20.25 -49.09
CA GLY A 868 -24.47 -21.56 -49.77
C GLY A 868 -23.13 -22.05 -50.34
N GLY A 869 -22.03 -21.39 -49.98
CA GLY A 869 -20.67 -21.75 -50.41
C GLY A 869 -20.00 -22.83 -49.56
N GLU A 870 -19.00 -23.50 -50.15
CA GLU A 870 -18.13 -24.46 -49.46
C GLU A 870 -17.19 -23.75 -48.47
N CYS A 871 -17.18 -24.19 -47.21
CA CYS A 871 -16.37 -23.63 -46.12
C CYS A 871 -16.32 -24.58 -44.91
N LEU A 872 -15.45 -24.28 -43.93
CA LEU A 872 -15.24 -25.11 -42.75
C LEU A 872 -16.53 -25.27 -41.90
N ALA A 873 -17.29 -24.19 -41.68
CA ALA A 873 -18.53 -24.22 -40.91
C ALA A 873 -19.55 -25.21 -41.47
N LYS A 874 -19.69 -25.28 -42.81
CA LYS A 874 -20.58 -26.23 -43.47
C LYS A 874 -20.17 -27.69 -43.17
N ALA A 875 -18.89 -28.01 -43.37
CA ALA A 875 -18.36 -29.35 -43.15
C ALA A 875 -18.48 -29.81 -41.69
N VAL A 876 -18.24 -28.91 -40.73
CA VAL A 876 -18.36 -29.24 -39.30
C VAL A 876 -19.83 -29.38 -38.86
N ILE A 877 -20.77 -28.60 -39.42
CA ILE A 877 -22.21 -28.77 -39.17
C ILE A 877 -22.68 -30.15 -39.67
N GLU A 878 -22.39 -30.49 -40.92
CA GLU A 878 -22.80 -31.78 -41.51
C GLU A 878 -22.21 -32.97 -40.74
N ALA A 879 -20.97 -32.84 -40.25
CA ALA A 879 -20.31 -33.83 -39.39
C ALA A 879 -20.90 -33.94 -37.97
N ALA A 880 -21.28 -32.80 -37.37
CA ALA A 880 -21.90 -32.74 -36.05
C ALA A 880 -23.31 -33.37 -36.07
N GLU A 881 -24.15 -33.00 -37.04
CA GLU A 881 -25.49 -33.56 -37.24
C GLU A 881 -25.46 -35.07 -37.49
N ALA A 882 -24.45 -35.57 -38.21
CA ALA A 882 -24.22 -37.00 -38.43
C ALA A 882 -23.72 -37.77 -37.19
N THR A 883 -23.29 -37.06 -36.13
CA THR A 883 -22.63 -37.66 -34.94
C THR A 883 -23.53 -37.63 -33.70
N ASP A 884 -24.07 -36.47 -33.33
CA ASP A 884 -25.09 -36.35 -32.29
C ASP A 884 -25.99 -35.14 -32.58
N LYS A 885 -27.30 -35.32 -32.45
CA LYS A 885 -28.28 -34.27 -32.68
C LYS A 885 -28.02 -33.01 -31.83
N ASP A 886 -27.61 -33.18 -30.57
CA ASP A 886 -27.37 -32.04 -29.67
C ASP A 886 -26.07 -31.29 -30.07
N LEU A 887 -25.08 -32.01 -30.61
CA LEU A 887 -23.88 -31.39 -31.20
C LEU A 887 -24.23 -30.62 -32.47
N GLY A 888 -25.05 -31.20 -33.37
CA GLY A 888 -25.54 -30.52 -34.57
C GLY A 888 -26.29 -29.23 -34.24
N GLU A 889 -27.28 -29.31 -33.35
CA GLU A 889 -28.08 -28.16 -32.90
C GLU A 889 -27.19 -27.09 -32.24
N PHE A 890 -26.25 -27.48 -31.37
CA PHE A 890 -25.29 -26.56 -30.76
C PHE A 890 -24.41 -25.84 -31.80
N ILE A 891 -23.80 -26.57 -32.75
CA ILE A 891 -22.91 -25.98 -33.74
C ILE A 891 -23.68 -25.01 -34.67
N VAL A 892 -24.92 -25.34 -35.05
CA VAL A 892 -25.79 -24.45 -35.83
C VAL A 892 -26.15 -23.19 -35.05
N GLU A 893 -26.51 -23.29 -33.77
CA GLU A 893 -26.81 -22.11 -32.94
C GLU A 893 -25.59 -21.23 -32.68
N ILE A 894 -24.40 -21.82 -32.46
CA ILE A 894 -23.13 -21.08 -32.33
C ILE A 894 -22.76 -20.36 -33.63
N CYS A 895 -22.88 -21.01 -34.79
CA CYS A 895 -22.72 -20.35 -36.10
C CYS A 895 -23.75 -19.24 -36.30
N GLY A 896 -24.99 -19.44 -35.83
CA GLY A 896 -26.03 -18.41 -35.78
C GLY A 896 -25.63 -17.19 -34.94
N LEU A 897 -25.03 -17.41 -33.76
CA LEU A 897 -24.56 -16.36 -32.87
C LEU A 897 -23.40 -15.56 -33.48
N TYR A 898 -22.36 -16.23 -33.99
CA TYR A 898 -21.20 -15.58 -34.63
C TYR A 898 -21.50 -14.93 -35.98
N SER A 899 -22.68 -15.20 -36.56
CA SER A 899 -23.13 -14.53 -37.78
C SER A 899 -23.77 -13.15 -37.56
N GLN A 900 -23.93 -12.72 -36.31
CA GLN A 900 -24.47 -11.41 -35.92
C GLN A 900 -23.33 -10.38 -35.83
N ASP A 901 -23.65 -9.08 -35.96
CA ASP A 901 -22.65 -8.00 -35.89
C ASP A 901 -21.92 -7.93 -34.53
N LYS A 902 -22.53 -8.47 -33.47
CA LYS A 902 -21.92 -8.72 -32.16
C LYS A 902 -22.47 -10.02 -31.56
N ALA A 903 -21.60 -10.97 -31.25
CA ALA A 903 -21.96 -12.18 -30.52
C ALA A 903 -22.20 -11.85 -29.03
N SER A 904 -23.31 -12.33 -28.46
CA SER A 904 -23.58 -12.23 -27.02
C SER A 904 -22.81 -13.30 -26.24
N GLU A 905 -21.97 -12.88 -25.28
CA GLU A 905 -21.25 -13.76 -24.37
C GLU A 905 -22.22 -14.62 -23.52
N GLU A 906 -23.26 -13.99 -22.99
CA GLU A 906 -24.32 -14.63 -22.20
C GLU A 906 -24.99 -15.77 -22.97
N ARG A 907 -25.36 -15.53 -24.24
CA ARG A 907 -25.96 -16.57 -25.08
C ARG A 907 -24.98 -17.69 -25.41
N ALA A 908 -23.70 -17.37 -25.62
CA ALA A 908 -22.68 -18.38 -25.87
C ALA A 908 -22.48 -19.34 -24.68
N ARG A 909 -22.48 -18.80 -23.45
CA ARG A 909 -22.42 -19.60 -22.22
C ARG A 909 -23.62 -20.54 -22.11
N GLN A 910 -24.85 -20.02 -22.27
CA GLN A 910 -26.07 -20.85 -22.25
C GLN A 910 -26.01 -22.04 -23.22
N LEU A 911 -25.47 -21.84 -24.42
CA LEU A 911 -25.32 -22.90 -25.43
C LEU A 911 -24.32 -23.99 -25.00
N LEU A 912 -23.16 -23.60 -24.45
CA LEU A 912 -22.14 -24.53 -23.97
C LEU A 912 -22.62 -25.36 -22.77
N LEU A 913 -23.36 -24.72 -21.86
CA LEU A 913 -23.97 -25.37 -20.70
C LEU A 913 -25.06 -26.36 -21.13
N GLY A 914 -25.94 -25.96 -22.06
CA GLY A 914 -26.94 -26.85 -22.65
C GLY A 914 -26.32 -28.09 -23.31
N LEU A 915 -25.24 -27.90 -24.08
CA LEU A 915 -24.48 -29.01 -24.68
C LEU A 915 -23.90 -29.93 -23.60
N ARG A 916 -23.21 -29.38 -22.58
CA ARG A 916 -22.62 -30.19 -21.50
C ARG A 916 -23.68 -31.00 -20.76
N GLN A 917 -24.82 -30.41 -20.41
CA GLN A 917 -25.91 -31.12 -19.75
C GLN A 917 -26.49 -32.23 -20.63
N GLY A 918 -26.69 -31.99 -21.94
CA GLY A 918 -27.15 -33.01 -22.89
C GLY A 918 -26.18 -34.20 -22.98
N LEU A 919 -24.87 -33.91 -23.06
CA LEU A 919 -23.80 -34.90 -23.08
C LEU A 919 -23.74 -35.72 -21.78
N LEU A 920 -23.74 -35.07 -20.61
CA LEU A 920 -23.67 -35.77 -19.31
C LEU A 920 -24.92 -36.62 -19.04
N ARG A 921 -26.13 -36.14 -19.40
CA ARG A 921 -27.37 -36.93 -19.30
C ARG A 921 -27.37 -38.16 -20.23
N LYS A 922 -26.63 -38.10 -21.34
CA LYS A 922 -26.39 -39.23 -22.27
C LYS A 922 -25.20 -40.11 -21.87
N GLY A 923 -24.62 -39.91 -20.68
CA GLY A 923 -23.49 -40.71 -20.17
C GLY A 923 -22.16 -40.45 -20.88
N ALA A 924 -21.84 -39.19 -21.19
CA ALA A 924 -20.59 -38.84 -21.86
C ALA A 924 -19.34 -39.24 -21.07
N GLU A 925 -18.34 -39.75 -21.79
CA GLU A 925 -17.00 -40.13 -21.28
C GLU A 925 -16.09 -38.92 -21.01
N ARG A 926 -16.57 -37.70 -21.28
CA ARG A 926 -15.85 -36.43 -21.17
C ARG A 926 -16.66 -35.43 -20.37
N PHE A 927 -16.03 -34.84 -19.35
CA PHE A 927 -16.51 -33.61 -18.74
C PHE A 927 -15.98 -32.42 -19.55
N LEU A 928 -16.88 -31.52 -19.95
CA LEU A 928 -16.59 -30.47 -20.92
C LEU A 928 -16.34 -29.13 -20.20
N PHE A 929 -15.11 -28.84 -19.80
CA PHE A 929 -14.78 -27.53 -19.22
C PHE A 929 -14.83 -26.46 -20.31
N SER A 930 -15.42 -25.30 -20.02
CA SER A 930 -15.64 -24.23 -21.00
C SER A 930 -15.36 -22.85 -20.43
N PHE A 931 -14.82 -21.96 -21.26
CA PHE A 931 -14.44 -20.59 -20.89
C PHE A 931 -14.80 -19.63 -22.02
N SER A 932 -15.47 -18.51 -21.69
CA SER A 932 -15.71 -17.41 -22.62
C SER A 932 -14.66 -16.31 -22.45
N ILE A 933 -14.10 -15.85 -23.57
CA ILE A 933 -13.03 -14.86 -23.60
C ILE A 933 -13.38 -13.80 -24.65
N ILE A 934 -13.42 -12.53 -24.25
CA ILE A 934 -13.51 -11.42 -25.19
C ILE A 934 -12.08 -10.95 -25.49
N LYS A 935 -11.73 -10.85 -26.78
CA LYS A 935 -10.45 -10.32 -27.24
C LYS A 935 -10.65 -9.44 -28.47
N GLN A 936 -10.14 -8.21 -28.45
CA GLN A 936 -10.25 -7.25 -29.57
C GLN A 936 -11.72 -7.03 -30.03
N ASN A 937 -12.66 -6.96 -29.08
CA ASN A 937 -14.11 -6.86 -29.33
C ASN A 937 -14.75 -8.07 -30.06
N LYS A 938 -14.02 -9.17 -30.28
CA LYS A 938 -14.58 -10.48 -30.69
C LYS A 938 -14.75 -11.39 -29.47
N LEU A 939 -15.73 -12.28 -29.52
CA LEU A 939 -15.92 -13.36 -28.55
C LEU A 939 -15.19 -14.62 -29.04
N TYR A 940 -14.56 -15.35 -28.11
CA TYR A 940 -13.93 -16.64 -28.32
C TYR A 940 -14.41 -17.61 -27.24
N LEU A 941 -14.54 -18.88 -27.60
CA LEU A 941 -14.95 -19.94 -26.69
C LEU A 941 -13.86 -21.02 -26.65
N LEU A 942 -13.20 -21.15 -25.50
CA LEU A 942 -12.27 -22.24 -25.23
C LEU A 942 -13.04 -23.38 -24.58
N VAL A 943 -12.78 -24.61 -25.04
CA VAL A 943 -13.37 -25.83 -24.48
C VAL A 943 -12.28 -26.87 -24.29
N LYS A 944 -12.19 -27.45 -23.09
CA LYS A 944 -11.21 -28.49 -22.73
C LYS A 944 -11.96 -29.73 -22.19
N PRO A 945 -12.17 -30.77 -23.02
CA PRO A 945 -12.75 -32.02 -22.56
C PRO A 945 -11.75 -32.81 -21.71
N MET A 946 -12.19 -33.36 -20.59
CA MET A 946 -11.37 -34.23 -19.73
C MET A 946 -12.08 -35.57 -19.49
N PRO A 947 -11.40 -36.72 -19.55
CA PRO A 947 -12.01 -38.02 -19.29
C PRO A 947 -12.63 -38.13 -17.90
N ILE A 948 -13.84 -38.68 -17.81
CA ILE A 948 -14.50 -38.99 -16.52
C ILE A 948 -14.04 -40.39 -16.07
N ILE A 949 -13.42 -40.46 -14.89
CA ILE A 949 -12.97 -41.73 -14.27
C ILE A 949 -14.11 -42.41 -13.54
N ASN A 950 -14.92 -41.63 -12.82
CA ASN A 950 -15.95 -42.12 -11.91
C ASN A 950 -17.09 -41.10 -11.78
N THR A 951 -18.30 -41.58 -11.48
CA THR A 951 -19.44 -40.74 -11.11
C THR A 951 -20.10 -41.30 -9.86
N THR A 952 -20.08 -40.55 -8.77
CA THR A 952 -20.77 -40.89 -7.53
C THR A 952 -22.09 -40.14 -7.48
N GLN A 953 -23.17 -40.83 -7.09
CA GLN A 953 -24.51 -40.26 -6.97
C GLN A 953 -24.97 -40.36 -5.51
N ILE A 954 -25.37 -39.24 -4.92
CA ILE A 954 -25.93 -39.18 -3.56
C ILE A 954 -27.44 -39.09 -3.71
N SER A 955 -28.07 -40.26 -3.53
CA SER A 955 -29.46 -40.51 -3.92
C SER A 955 -30.39 -40.88 -2.75
N SER A 956 -29.89 -40.97 -1.52
CA SER A 956 -30.67 -41.39 -0.34
C SER A 956 -30.92 -40.23 0.63
N PRO A 957 -32.14 -39.64 0.70
CA PRO A 957 -32.42 -38.49 1.56
C PRO A 957 -32.73 -38.85 3.03
N ASP A 958 -32.99 -40.12 3.32
CA ASP A 958 -33.51 -40.60 4.60
C ASP A 958 -32.52 -40.42 5.77
N GLU A 959 -31.23 -40.29 5.48
CA GLU A 959 -30.17 -40.09 6.48
C GLU A 959 -29.95 -38.63 6.88
N LEU A 960 -30.31 -37.67 6.01
CA LEU A 960 -30.01 -36.26 6.24
C LEU A 960 -31.21 -35.43 6.74
N GLU A 961 -32.45 -35.87 6.51
CA GLU A 961 -33.69 -35.11 6.74
C GLU A 961 -33.69 -33.73 6.04
N VAL A 962 -34.41 -33.64 4.93
CA VAL A 962 -34.33 -32.51 3.99
C VAL A 962 -35.72 -32.01 3.60
N SER A 963 -35.84 -30.72 3.29
CA SER A 963 -37.11 -30.11 2.86
C SER A 963 -37.56 -30.63 1.49
N PRO A 964 -38.85 -30.52 1.14
CA PRO A 964 -39.34 -30.83 -0.21
C PRO A 964 -38.63 -30.02 -1.31
N GLU A 965 -38.27 -28.77 -1.01
CA GLU A 965 -37.56 -27.88 -1.94
C GLU A 965 -36.12 -28.35 -2.21
N MET A 966 -35.48 -28.98 -1.21
CA MET A 966 -34.17 -29.62 -1.39
C MET A 966 -34.31 -31.00 -2.07
N GLN A 967 -35.39 -31.75 -1.82
CA GLN A 967 -35.66 -33.02 -2.52
C GLN A 967 -35.75 -32.86 -4.04
N GLU A 968 -36.31 -31.74 -4.54
CA GLU A 968 -36.35 -31.42 -5.98
C GLU A 968 -34.96 -31.17 -6.60
N ARG A 969 -33.92 -30.98 -5.78
CA ARG A 969 -32.52 -30.76 -6.20
C ARG A 969 -31.63 -32.00 -6.01
N LEU A 970 -32.22 -33.11 -5.59
CA LEU A 970 -31.57 -34.42 -5.50
C LEU A 970 -31.86 -35.27 -6.75
N PRO A 971 -30.97 -36.20 -7.13
CA PRO A 971 -29.72 -36.57 -6.46
C PRO A 971 -28.57 -35.58 -6.75
N LEU A 972 -27.67 -35.40 -5.78
CA LEU A 972 -26.40 -34.71 -6.03
C LEU A 972 -25.46 -35.66 -6.77
N TYR A 973 -24.72 -35.15 -7.74
CA TYR A 973 -23.71 -35.93 -8.48
C TYR A 973 -22.31 -35.44 -8.15
N SER A 974 -21.33 -36.33 -8.21
CA SER A 974 -19.92 -35.99 -8.13
C SER A 974 -19.16 -36.71 -9.23
N TYR A 975 -18.29 -35.99 -9.95
CA TYR A 975 -17.59 -36.50 -11.13
C TYR A 975 -16.08 -36.46 -10.89
N ALA A 976 -15.45 -37.63 -10.92
CA ALA A 976 -13.99 -37.73 -10.93
C ALA A 976 -13.50 -37.56 -12.37
N THR A 977 -12.53 -36.67 -12.60
CA THR A 977 -11.91 -36.46 -13.92
C THR A 977 -10.43 -36.83 -13.89
N GLU A 978 -9.89 -37.29 -15.02
CA GLU A 978 -8.51 -37.77 -15.13
C GLU A 978 -7.49 -36.71 -14.67
N GLY A 979 -7.77 -35.45 -14.99
CA GLY A 979 -7.20 -34.28 -14.33
C GLY A 979 -8.20 -33.12 -14.37
N HIS A 980 -7.93 -32.08 -13.60
CA HIS A 980 -8.62 -30.79 -13.76
C HIS A 980 -7.76 -29.88 -14.66
N PRO A 981 -8.34 -29.01 -15.51
CA PRO A 981 -7.56 -28.03 -16.27
C PRO A 981 -6.56 -27.24 -15.41
N PHE A 982 -6.92 -26.94 -14.14
CA PHE A 982 -6.09 -26.21 -13.16
C PHE A 982 -5.07 -27.07 -12.37
N GLY A 983 -4.68 -28.24 -12.86
CA GLY A 983 -3.82 -29.18 -12.13
C GLY A 983 -2.35 -28.74 -11.95
N GLU A 984 -2.03 -28.09 -10.83
CA GLU A 984 -0.83 -28.35 -10.01
C GLU A 984 -0.84 -27.47 -8.73
N GLU A 985 -1.68 -27.82 -7.76
CA GLU A 985 -1.72 -27.16 -6.46
C GLU A 985 -1.01 -28.03 -5.41
N THR A 986 0.26 -27.75 -5.10
CA THR A 986 1.09 -28.50 -4.12
C THR A 986 0.69 -28.25 -2.65
N GLY A 987 -0.61 -28.25 -2.36
CA GLY A 987 -1.18 -28.02 -1.03
C GLY A 987 -2.71 -28.06 -0.98
N ALA A 988 -3.40 -27.81 -2.10
CA ALA A 988 -4.84 -28.00 -2.21
C ALA A 988 -5.14 -29.40 -2.76
N LYS A 989 -5.89 -30.21 -2.01
CA LYS A 989 -6.41 -31.47 -2.55
C LYS A 989 -7.55 -31.12 -3.52
N GLY A 990 -7.26 -31.18 -4.82
CA GLY A 990 -8.11 -30.67 -5.92
C GLY A 990 -9.52 -31.25 -6.01
N VAL A 991 -10.42 -30.72 -5.18
CA VAL A 991 -11.87 -30.92 -5.20
C VAL A 991 -12.52 -29.56 -5.44
N TYR A 992 -13.30 -29.45 -6.51
CA TYR A 992 -13.95 -28.23 -6.98
C TYR A 992 -15.47 -28.40 -6.83
N LYS A 993 -16.13 -27.48 -6.13
CA LYS A 993 -17.60 -27.44 -6.02
C LYS A 993 -18.17 -26.58 -7.13
N GLY A 994 -19.13 -27.07 -7.90
CA GLY A 994 -19.91 -26.27 -8.84
C GLY A 994 -21.37 -26.22 -8.42
N HIS A 995 -21.92 -25.01 -8.31
CA HIS A 995 -23.36 -24.77 -8.20
C HIS A 995 -23.76 -23.73 -9.25
N SER A 996 -24.90 -23.91 -9.92
CA SER A 996 -25.50 -22.84 -10.72
C SER A 996 -27.02 -22.83 -10.55
N ASP A 997 -27.53 -21.67 -10.15
CA ASP A 997 -28.91 -21.53 -9.67
C ASP A 997 -29.92 -21.33 -10.79
N GLU A 998 -29.48 -20.71 -11.89
CA GLU A 998 -30.22 -20.67 -13.15
C GLU A 998 -30.33 -22.07 -13.79
N GLU A 999 -29.38 -22.96 -13.51
CA GLU A 999 -29.21 -24.24 -14.21
C GLU A 999 -29.73 -25.47 -13.46
N GLY A 1000 -30.06 -25.34 -12.17
CA GLY A 1000 -30.67 -26.41 -11.38
C GLY A 1000 -29.75 -27.62 -11.14
N TYR A 1001 -28.44 -27.42 -11.16
CA TYR A 1001 -27.43 -28.48 -11.10
C TYR A 1001 -26.39 -28.20 -10.00
N TYR A 1002 -26.11 -29.23 -9.21
CA TYR A 1002 -25.15 -29.19 -8.11
C TYR A 1002 -24.22 -30.39 -8.22
N SER A 1003 -22.93 -30.15 -8.41
CA SER A 1003 -21.96 -31.24 -8.47
C SER A 1003 -20.59 -30.90 -7.90
N VAL A 1004 -19.92 -31.94 -7.40
CA VAL A 1004 -18.55 -31.87 -6.90
C VAL A 1004 -17.64 -32.56 -7.91
N VAL A 1005 -16.71 -31.82 -8.52
CA VAL A 1005 -15.77 -32.34 -9.52
C VAL A 1005 -14.38 -32.45 -8.91
N TYR A 1006 -13.73 -33.61 -9.01
CA TYR A 1006 -12.41 -33.86 -8.40
C TYR A 1006 -11.41 -34.47 -9.37
N GLY A 1007 -10.13 -34.12 -9.22
CA GLY A 1007 -9.04 -34.56 -10.10
C GLY A 1007 -8.18 -35.68 -9.49
N ARG A 1008 -7.63 -36.55 -10.34
CA ARG A 1008 -6.83 -37.72 -9.92
C ARG A 1008 -5.47 -37.39 -9.30
N ASP A 1009 -4.91 -36.21 -9.58
CA ASP A 1009 -3.59 -35.75 -9.11
C ASP A 1009 -3.50 -35.52 -7.59
N THR A 1010 -4.60 -35.75 -6.86
CA THR A 1010 -4.68 -35.75 -5.39
C THR A 1010 -3.93 -36.91 -4.71
N GLY A 1011 -3.36 -37.84 -5.50
CA GLY A 1011 -2.52 -38.93 -5.00
C GLY A 1011 -3.29 -40.04 -4.27
N HIS A 1012 -4.61 -40.11 -4.41
CA HIS A 1012 -5.45 -41.14 -3.81
C HIS A 1012 -5.88 -42.13 -4.90
N SER A 1013 -5.41 -43.38 -4.81
CA SER A 1013 -5.44 -44.35 -5.92
C SER A 1013 -6.75 -45.13 -6.06
N LYS A 1014 -7.82 -44.74 -5.35
CA LYS A 1014 -9.07 -45.49 -5.27
C LYS A 1014 -10.13 -44.97 -6.24
N THR A 1015 -10.98 -45.89 -6.69
CA THR A 1015 -12.13 -45.67 -7.59
C THR A 1015 -13.40 -45.21 -6.85
N GLU A 1016 -13.27 -44.78 -5.61
CA GLU A 1016 -14.37 -44.42 -4.70
C GLU A 1016 -14.08 -43.07 -4.06
N LEU A 1017 -15.14 -42.41 -3.63
CA LEU A 1017 -15.09 -41.06 -3.08
C LEU A 1017 -14.42 -41.10 -1.69
N ASP A 1018 -13.42 -40.26 -1.46
CA ASP A 1018 -12.63 -40.29 -0.23
C ASP A 1018 -13.23 -39.40 0.88
N TRP A 1019 -12.62 -39.40 2.07
CA TRP A 1019 -13.04 -38.55 3.18
C TRP A 1019 -13.01 -37.05 2.85
N VAL A 1020 -12.21 -36.61 1.87
CA VAL A 1020 -12.15 -35.20 1.45
C VAL A 1020 -13.37 -34.89 0.59
N GLY A 1021 -13.68 -35.73 -0.40
CA GLY A 1021 -14.88 -35.60 -1.21
C GLY A 1021 -16.15 -35.55 -0.35
N TYR A 1022 -16.29 -36.45 0.64
CA TYR A 1022 -17.43 -36.44 1.55
C TYR A 1022 -17.49 -35.17 2.41
N HIS A 1023 -16.35 -34.65 2.87
CA HIS A 1023 -16.29 -33.38 3.58
C HIS A 1023 -16.76 -32.21 2.69
N GLU A 1024 -16.36 -32.17 1.42
CA GLU A 1024 -16.79 -31.13 0.47
C GLU A 1024 -18.28 -31.23 0.12
N ILE A 1025 -18.85 -32.43 0.07
CA ILE A 1025 -20.31 -32.64 -0.03
C ILE A 1025 -21.02 -32.03 1.18
N GLY A 1026 -20.46 -32.14 2.40
CA GLY A 1026 -21.04 -31.57 3.61
C GLY A 1026 -21.16 -30.05 3.59
N HIS A 1027 -20.17 -29.37 2.99
CA HIS A 1027 -20.23 -27.94 2.71
C HIS A 1027 -21.32 -27.59 1.71
N LEU A 1028 -21.41 -28.32 0.59
CA LEU A 1028 -22.44 -28.11 -0.44
C LEU A 1028 -23.86 -28.29 0.14
N VAL A 1029 -24.09 -29.32 0.95
CA VAL A 1029 -25.38 -29.51 1.62
C VAL A 1029 -25.67 -28.38 2.62
N SER A 1030 -24.67 -27.89 3.35
CA SER A 1030 -24.84 -26.76 4.27
C SER A 1030 -25.24 -25.46 3.54
N GLU A 1031 -24.65 -25.22 2.36
CA GLU A 1031 -24.98 -24.10 1.47
C GLU A 1031 -26.40 -24.23 0.90
N LEU A 1032 -26.77 -25.40 0.38
CA LEU A 1032 -28.12 -25.69 -0.12
C LEU A 1032 -29.19 -25.48 0.97
N ARG A 1033 -28.92 -25.89 2.21
CA ARG A 1033 -29.84 -25.71 3.34
C ARG A 1033 -29.97 -24.26 3.79
N LEU A 1034 -28.89 -23.49 3.79
CA LEU A 1034 -28.99 -22.05 4.00
C LEU A 1034 -29.84 -21.39 2.91
N ARG A 1035 -29.64 -21.78 1.65
CA ARG A 1035 -30.29 -21.16 0.51
C ARG A 1035 -31.77 -21.48 0.38
N PHE A 1036 -32.12 -22.76 0.42
CA PHE A 1036 -33.49 -23.23 0.18
C PHE A 1036 -34.29 -23.41 1.48
N GLU A 1037 -33.66 -23.86 2.57
CA GLU A 1037 -34.36 -24.09 3.86
C GLU A 1037 -34.28 -22.88 4.82
N GLN A 1038 -33.47 -21.85 4.48
CA GLN A 1038 -33.13 -20.71 5.36
C GLN A 1038 -32.50 -21.14 6.70
N LEU A 1039 -31.84 -22.31 6.72
CA LEU A 1039 -31.21 -22.89 7.90
C LEU A 1039 -29.70 -22.70 7.87
N ALA A 1040 -29.24 -21.62 8.51
CA ALA A 1040 -27.82 -21.38 8.75
C ALA A 1040 -27.27 -22.36 9.80
N HIS A 1041 -26.26 -23.15 9.41
CA HIS A 1041 -25.46 -23.94 10.34
C HIS A 1041 -24.52 -23.02 11.16
N PRO A 1042 -24.61 -22.96 12.50
CA PRO A 1042 -23.82 -22.04 13.31
C PRO A 1042 -22.38 -22.51 13.59
N ASN A 1043 -21.92 -23.59 12.92
CA ASN A 1043 -20.56 -24.13 12.98
C ASN A 1043 -20.37 -25.06 11.77
N VAL A 1044 -20.04 -24.50 10.60
CA VAL A 1044 -20.05 -25.23 9.31
C VAL A 1044 -19.08 -26.42 9.32
N GLU A 1045 -17.85 -26.23 9.83
CA GLU A 1045 -16.84 -27.31 9.88
C GLU A 1045 -17.28 -28.53 10.67
N LEU A 1046 -18.00 -28.33 11.77
CA LEU A 1046 -18.54 -29.45 12.54
C LEU A 1046 -19.47 -30.32 11.70
N PHE A 1047 -20.31 -29.72 10.85
CA PHE A 1047 -21.24 -30.47 10.02
C PHE A 1047 -20.53 -31.09 8.82
N SER A 1048 -19.62 -30.38 8.15
CA SER A 1048 -18.80 -30.94 7.06
C SER A 1048 -17.92 -32.10 7.54
N MET A 1049 -17.40 -32.07 8.77
CA MET A 1049 -16.65 -33.19 9.37
C MET A 1049 -17.52 -34.41 9.74
N LEU A 1050 -18.86 -34.29 9.81
CA LEU A 1050 -19.74 -35.45 10.00
C LEU A 1050 -19.95 -36.26 8.72
N PHE A 1051 -19.90 -35.64 7.54
CA PHE A 1051 -20.22 -36.34 6.27
C PHE A 1051 -19.33 -37.56 5.98
N PRO A 1052 -18.00 -37.54 6.21
CA PRO A 1052 -17.18 -38.74 6.07
C PRO A 1052 -17.58 -39.87 7.03
N LEU A 1053 -18.08 -39.54 8.23
CA LEU A 1053 -18.57 -40.53 9.20
C LEU A 1053 -19.92 -41.13 8.77
N ILE A 1054 -20.76 -40.35 8.07
CA ILE A 1054 -22.07 -40.80 7.56
C ILE A 1054 -21.92 -41.62 6.28
N PHE A 1055 -21.03 -41.23 5.36
CA PHE A 1055 -21.06 -41.78 3.99
C PHE A 1055 -19.84 -42.60 3.55
N SER A 1056 -18.71 -42.57 4.27
CA SER A 1056 -17.54 -43.37 3.90
C SER A 1056 -17.56 -44.79 4.46
N GLU A 1057 -16.83 -45.71 3.82
CA GLU A 1057 -16.69 -47.10 4.30
C GLU A 1057 -15.73 -47.24 5.49
N ASP A 1058 -14.66 -46.44 5.54
CA ASP A 1058 -13.63 -46.49 6.59
C ASP A 1058 -13.80 -45.34 7.58
N THR A 1059 -14.76 -45.48 8.49
CA THR A 1059 -15.09 -44.46 9.49
C THR A 1059 -14.09 -44.46 10.64
N LYS A 1060 -13.61 -45.64 11.08
CA LYS A 1060 -12.58 -45.75 12.11
C LYS A 1060 -11.25 -45.14 11.68
N GLY A 1061 -10.84 -45.33 10.42
CA GLY A 1061 -9.68 -44.68 9.83
C GLY A 1061 -9.81 -43.16 9.90
N TYR A 1062 -10.96 -42.61 9.49
CA TYR A 1062 -11.20 -41.17 9.54
C TYR A 1062 -11.13 -40.61 10.97
N ILE A 1063 -11.71 -41.30 11.96
CA ILE A 1063 -11.64 -40.88 13.36
C ILE A 1063 -10.21 -40.86 13.86
N ARG A 1064 -9.43 -41.92 13.58
CA ARG A 1064 -8.03 -42.04 14.00
C ARG A 1064 -7.12 -41.01 13.34
N GLU A 1065 -7.21 -40.87 12.02
CA GLU A 1065 -6.22 -40.17 11.21
C GLU A 1065 -6.57 -38.69 10.96
N SER A 1066 -7.86 -38.36 10.98
CA SER A 1066 -8.34 -36.98 10.80
C SER A 1066 -8.90 -36.38 12.10
N VAL A 1067 -9.96 -36.96 12.68
CA VAL A 1067 -10.69 -36.29 13.78
C VAL A 1067 -9.85 -36.21 15.06
N LEU A 1068 -9.20 -37.30 15.48
CA LEU A 1068 -8.30 -37.32 16.63
C LEU A 1068 -7.07 -36.43 16.39
N THR A 1069 -6.46 -36.50 15.20
CA THR A 1069 -5.31 -35.65 14.83
C THR A 1069 -5.65 -34.16 14.93
N ARG A 1070 -6.84 -33.74 14.48
CA ARG A 1070 -7.32 -32.35 14.64
C ARG A 1070 -7.52 -31.99 16.10
N LEU A 1071 -8.10 -32.89 16.90
CA LEU A 1071 -8.35 -32.68 18.33
C LEU A 1071 -7.04 -32.51 19.14
N MET A 1072 -5.94 -33.13 18.67
CA MET A 1072 -4.59 -33.06 19.23
C MET A 1072 -3.71 -31.90 18.74
N GLN A 1073 -4.22 -31.01 17.87
CA GLN A 1073 -3.48 -29.82 17.43
C GLN A 1073 -3.14 -28.88 18.62
N ARG A 1074 -2.13 -28.02 18.50
CA ARG A 1074 -1.70 -27.15 19.62
C ARG A 1074 -2.63 -25.95 19.85
N ASP A 1075 -3.06 -25.29 18.78
CA ASP A 1075 -3.95 -24.14 18.81
C ASP A 1075 -5.33 -24.52 19.39
N LYS A 1076 -5.79 -23.81 20.43
CA LYS A 1076 -7.10 -24.05 21.09
C LYS A 1076 -8.27 -23.35 20.38
N ASP A 1077 -7.97 -22.33 19.58
CA ASP A 1077 -8.97 -21.50 18.89
C ASP A 1077 -9.28 -21.98 17.46
N CYS A 1078 -8.45 -22.87 16.91
CA CYS A 1078 -8.66 -23.54 15.62
C CYS A 1078 -10.09 -24.13 15.48
N TYR A 1079 -10.83 -23.66 14.47
CA TYR A 1079 -12.19 -24.12 14.17
C TYR A 1079 -12.30 -25.63 14.01
N TYR A 1080 -11.35 -26.29 13.32
CA TYR A 1080 -11.35 -27.75 13.17
C TYR A 1080 -11.13 -28.50 14.48
N ARG A 1081 -10.33 -27.96 15.40
CA ARG A 1081 -10.11 -28.57 16.72
C ARG A 1081 -11.36 -28.45 17.60
N GLN A 1082 -12.01 -27.28 17.56
CA GLN A 1082 -13.29 -27.04 18.22
C GLN A 1082 -14.42 -27.91 17.63
N ALA A 1083 -14.46 -28.10 16.31
CA ALA A 1083 -15.37 -29.00 15.61
C ALA A 1083 -15.16 -30.47 16.01
N ALA A 1084 -13.91 -30.95 16.00
CA ALA A 1084 -13.55 -32.31 16.43
C ALA A 1084 -13.96 -32.60 17.89
N LYS A 1085 -13.79 -31.61 18.78
CA LYS A 1085 -14.28 -31.68 20.17
C LYS A 1085 -15.80 -31.82 20.23
N GLY A 1086 -16.52 -31.01 19.45
CA GLY A 1086 -17.98 -31.09 19.34
C GLY A 1086 -18.46 -32.48 18.90
N ILE A 1087 -17.78 -33.09 17.92
CA ILE A 1087 -18.07 -34.45 17.45
C ILE A 1087 -17.81 -35.48 18.56
N PHE A 1088 -16.65 -35.44 19.24
CA PHE A 1088 -16.32 -36.39 20.31
C PHE A 1088 -17.29 -36.30 21.49
N ASN A 1089 -17.67 -35.09 21.91
CA ASN A 1089 -18.68 -34.89 22.95
C ASN A 1089 -20.09 -35.34 22.48
N ALA A 1090 -20.44 -35.17 21.20
CA ALA A 1090 -21.69 -35.67 20.63
C ALA A 1090 -21.76 -37.20 20.66
N PHE A 1091 -20.69 -37.89 20.22
CA PHE A 1091 -20.56 -39.34 20.31
C PHE A 1091 -20.66 -39.83 21.76
N LEU A 1092 -20.00 -39.17 22.72
CA LEU A 1092 -20.10 -39.50 24.14
C LEU A 1092 -21.56 -39.39 24.65
N ARG A 1093 -22.30 -38.33 24.26
CA ARG A 1093 -23.70 -38.16 24.67
C ARG A 1093 -24.60 -39.28 24.12
N VAL A 1094 -24.51 -39.58 22.83
CA VAL A 1094 -25.28 -40.68 22.22
C VAL A 1094 -24.91 -42.03 22.83
N LEU A 1095 -23.63 -42.29 23.08
CA LEU A 1095 -23.18 -43.50 23.77
C LEU A 1095 -23.72 -43.60 25.21
N LYS A 1096 -23.76 -42.50 25.98
CA LYS A 1096 -24.38 -42.47 27.32
C LYS A 1096 -25.89 -42.71 27.28
N GLU A 1097 -26.59 -42.24 26.25
CA GLU A 1097 -28.02 -42.52 26.05
C GLU A 1097 -28.27 -43.99 25.70
N GLN A 1098 -27.44 -44.59 24.83
CA GLN A 1098 -27.53 -45.99 24.42
C GLN A 1098 -27.04 -46.99 25.50
N GLY A 1099 -26.01 -46.64 26.27
CA GLY A 1099 -25.35 -47.52 27.26
C GLY A 1099 -26.07 -47.67 28.60
N GLY A 1100 -27.14 -46.90 28.84
CA GLY A 1100 -28.03 -47.07 30.00
C GLY A 1100 -27.31 -47.01 31.35
N GLN A 1101 -27.22 -48.16 32.04
CA GLN A 1101 -26.63 -48.28 33.39
C GLN A 1101 -25.12 -48.57 33.42
N ASP A 1102 -24.39 -48.48 32.30
CA ASP A 1102 -22.92 -48.58 32.32
C ASP A 1102 -22.31 -47.43 33.14
N THR A 1103 -21.96 -47.73 34.39
CA THR A 1103 -21.40 -46.77 35.34
C THR A 1103 -19.99 -46.30 34.99
N GLU A 1104 -19.23 -47.03 34.18
CA GLU A 1104 -17.94 -46.52 33.68
C GLU A 1104 -18.19 -45.46 32.59
N LEU A 1105 -19.08 -45.76 31.65
CA LEU A 1105 -19.42 -44.84 30.55
C LEU A 1105 -20.08 -43.55 31.06
N GLN A 1106 -21.01 -43.65 32.02
CA GLN A 1106 -21.66 -42.45 32.59
C GLN A 1106 -20.67 -41.52 33.31
N ASN A 1107 -19.60 -42.06 33.91
CA ASN A 1107 -18.57 -41.31 34.62
C ASN A 1107 -17.54 -40.62 33.72
N ILE A 1108 -17.50 -40.88 32.40
CA ILE A 1108 -16.60 -40.17 31.48
C ILE A 1108 -17.09 -38.71 31.33
N GLU A 1109 -16.23 -37.75 31.65
CA GLU A 1109 -16.54 -36.33 31.51
C GLU A 1109 -16.32 -35.82 30.07
N GLU A 1110 -17.05 -34.77 29.69
CA GLU A 1110 -16.91 -34.12 28.38
C GLU A 1110 -15.60 -33.29 28.29
N ILE A 1111 -15.05 -33.20 27.09
CA ILE A 1111 -13.87 -32.39 26.78
C ILE A 1111 -14.25 -30.91 26.85
N THR A 1112 -13.49 -30.08 27.58
CA THR A 1112 -13.74 -28.64 27.68
C THR A 1112 -12.89 -27.85 26.68
N ASP A 1113 -12.91 -26.51 26.74
CA ASP A 1113 -11.94 -25.66 26.02
C ASP A 1113 -10.49 -25.80 26.51
N ASP A 1114 -10.23 -26.56 27.59
CA ASP A 1114 -8.87 -26.95 27.97
C ASP A 1114 -8.33 -28.18 27.25
N PHE A 1115 -9.17 -28.92 26.51
CA PHE A 1115 -8.78 -30.08 25.70
C PHE A 1115 -8.01 -31.15 26.49
N GLU A 1116 -8.62 -31.62 27.58
CA GLU A 1116 -7.99 -32.54 28.52
C GLU A 1116 -7.68 -33.90 27.86
N LEU A 1117 -6.38 -34.19 27.69
CA LEU A 1117 -5.86 -35.41 27.06
C LEU A 1117 -6.49 -36.70 27.60
N ASP A 1118 -6.68 -36.78 28.92
CA ASP A 1118 -7.28 -37.96 29.56
C ASP A 1118 -8.75 -38.18 29.13
N ARG A 1119 -9.54 -37.10 29.02
CA ARG A 1119 -10.93 -37.18 28.54
C ARG A 1119 -10.99 -37.53 27.06
N ILE A 1120 -10.12 -36.92 26.25
CA ILE A 1120 -10.00 -37.22 24.82
C ILE A 1120 -9.68 -38.70 24.60
N ASN A 1121 -8.70 -39.24 25.34
CA ASN A 1121 -8.30 -40.65 25.26
C ASN A 1121 -9.40 -41.61 25.73
N LEU A 1122 -10.13 -41.28 26.81
CA LEU A 1122 -11.25 -42.09 27.31
C LEU A 1122 -12.41 -42.14 26.32
N ILE A 1123 -12.77 -41.01 25.70
CA ILE A 1123 -13.83 -40.95 24.69
C ILE A 1123 -13.39 -41.70 23.42
N TYR A 1124 -12.17 -41.47 22.94
CA TYR A 1124 -11.60 -42.20 21.80
C TYR A 1124 -11.59 -43.72 22.03
N ALA A 1125 -11.23 -44.17 23.24
CA ALA A 1125 -11.24 -45.59 23.58
C ALA A 1125 -12.64 -46.22 23.56
N ARG A 1126 -13.71 -45.46 23.87
CA ARG A 1126 -15.10 -45.94 23.75
C ARG A 1126 -15.58 -45.94 22.30
N ILE A 1127 -15.26 -44.89 21.53
CA ILE A 1127 -15.59 -44.85 20.09
C ILE A 1127 -14.86 -45.97 19.33
N GLY A 1128 -13.60 -46.25 19.67
CA GLY A 1128 -12.80 -47.33 19.09
C GLY A 1128 -13.24 -48.75 19.45
N GLN A 1129 -14.21 -48.93 20.35
CA GLN A 1129 -14.86 -50.22 20.65
C GLN A 1129 -16.03 -50.52 19.70
N LEU A 1130 -16.47 -49.55 18.89
CA LEU A 1130 -17.53 -49.71 17.90
C LEU A 1130 -17.00 -50.30 16.59
N GLU A 1131 -17.90 -50.89 15.80
CA GLU A 1131 -17.69 -51.18 14.39
C GLU A 1131 -18.12 -50.00 13.51
N ASP A 1132 -17.70 -49.97 12.23
CA ASP A 1132 -17.94 -48.84 11.32
C ASP A 1132 -19.43 -48.54 11.07
N GLU A 1133 -20.28 -49.57 11.03
CA GLU A 1133 -21.74 -49.42 10.87
C GLU A 1133 -22.38 -48.70 12.08
N PRO A 1134 -22.16 -49.12 13.35
CA PRO A 1134 -22.56 -48.34 14.52
C PRO A 1134 -22.02 -46.90 14.58
N ILE A 1135 -20.80 -46.65 14.09
CA ILE A 1135 -20.23 -45.28 14.02
C ILE A 1135 -21.04 -44.42 13.03
N ARG A 1136 -21.39 -44.99 11.87
CA ARG A 1136 -22.21 -44.36 10.85
C ARG A 1136 -23.61 -44.02 11.37
N ASP A 1137 -24.28 -44.96 12.03
CA ASP A 1137 -25.59 -44.76 12.62
C ASP A 1137 -25.59 -43.62 13.66
N ILE A 1138 -24.57 -43.58 14.52
CA ILE A 1138 -24.41 -42.51 15.52
C ILE A 1138 -24.14 -41.17 14.84
N ALA A 1139 -23.30 -41.11 13.80
CA ALA A 1139 -23.03 -39.87 13.06
C ALA A 1139 -24.29 -39.32 12.35
N ALA A 1140 -25.08 -40.19 11.73
CA ALA A 1140 -26.36 -39.82 11.11
C ALA A 1140 -27.37 -39.34 12.16
N GLN A 1141 -27.47 -40.02 13.31
CA GLN A 1141 -28.31 -39.60 14.44
C GLN A 1141 -27.90 -38.21 14.97
N ILE A 1142 -26.60 -37.97 15.18
CA ILE A 1142 -26.04 -36.67 15.62
C ILE A 1142 -26.41 -35.53 14.64
N TYR A 1143 -26.43 -35.82 13.33
CA TYR A 1143 -26.81 -34.86 12.30
C TYR A 1143 -28.33 -34.58 12.32
N LYS A 1144 -29.16 -35.63 12.35
CA LYS A 1144 -30.63 -35.53 12.44
C LYS A 1144 -31.10 -34.79 13.69
N ASP A 1145 -30.54 -35.12 14.86
CA ASP A 1145 -30.89 -34.46 16.12
C ASP A 1145 -30.56 -32.97 16.13
N ALA A 1146 -29.51 -32.57 15.40
CA ALA A 1146 -29.16 -31.16 15.21
C ALA A 1146 -30.12 -30.47 14.21
N TYR A 1147 -30.49 -31.14 13.11
CA TYR A 1147 -31.46 -30.63 12.14
C TYR A 1147 -32.87 -30.47 12.74
N ALA A 1148 -33.37 -31.45 13.49
CA ALA A 1148 -34.65 -31.39 14.19
C ALA A 1148 -34.74 -30.20 15.17
N LYS A 1149 -33.60 -29.81 15.76
CA LYS A 1149 -33.44 -28.62 16.62
C LYS A 1149 -33.16 -27.34 15.82
N ARG A 1150 -33.25 -27.38 14.48
CA ARG A 1150 -32.91 -26.30 13.54
C ARG A 1150 -31.53 -25.69 13.78
N PHE A 1151 -30.59 -26.54 14.17
CA PHE A 1151 -29.22 -26.21 14.58
C PHE A 1151 -29.14 -25.14 15.69
N LYS A 1152 -30.15 -25.09 16.59
CA LYS A 1152 -30.25 -24.10 17.68
C LYS A 1152 -30.31 -24.79 19.04
N GLY A 1153 -29.65 -24.18 20.03
CA GLY A 1153 -29.76 -24.54 21.46
C GLY A 1153 -28.67 -25.46 22.00
N ASP A 1154 -28.75 -25.70 23.31
CA ASP A 1154 -27.73 -26.34 24.14
C ASP A 1154 -27.70 -27.88 24.02
N TYR A 1155 -27.55 -28.40 22.80
CA TYR A 1155 -27.13 -29.79 22.57
C TYR A 1155 -25.59 -29.86 22.50
N TYR A 1156 -24.96 -30.80 21.78
CA TYR A 1156 -23.48 -30.84 21.72
C TYR A 1156 -22.86 -29.55 21.12
N LEU A 1157 -23.64 -28.76 20.38
CA LEU A 1157 -23.27 -27.47 19.79
C LEU A 1157 -22.86 -26.41 20.83
N ASN A 1158 -23.19 -26.60 22.12
CA ASN A 1158 -22.70 -25.72 23.17
C ASN A 1158 -21.25 -26.02 23.60
N THR A 1159 -20.73 -27.20 23.27
CA THR A 1159 -19.36 -27.61 23.64
C THR A 1159 -18.29 -27.07 22.70
N THR A 1160 -18.67 -26.50 21.55
CA THR A 1160 -17.75 -25.80 20.63
C THR A 1160 -17.66 -24.32 21.02
N GLY A 1161 -16.46 -23.85 21.38
CA GLY A 1161 -16.20 -22.50 21.87
C GLY A 1161 -16.34 -21.43 20.79
N ASN A 1162 -15.43 -21.46 19.80
CA ASN A 1162 -15.41 -20.55 18.66
C ASN A 1162 -16.02 -21.18 17.39
N GLY A 1163 -16.74 -20.36 16.60
CA GLY A 1163 -17.46 -20.78 15.38
C GLY A 1163 -18.87 -20.20 15.20
N LYS A 1164 -19.49 -19.69 16.28
CA LYS A 1164 -20.84 -19.08 16.22
C LYS A 1164 -20.82 -17.72 15.50
N TYR A 1165 -21.64 -17.56 14.46
CA TYR A 1165 -21.89 -16.26 13.79
C TYR A 1165 -22.11 -15.12 14.81
N LYS A 1166 -21.23 -14.11 14.80
CA LYS A 1166 -21.39 -12.91 15.64
C LYS A 1166 -22.54 -12.06 15.09
N LYS A 1167 -23.64 -11.98 15.84
CA LYS A 1167 -24.77 -11.10 15.51
C LYS A 1167 -24.37 -9.62 15.57
N ILE A 1168 -24.15 -9.01 14.42
CA ILE A 1168 -24.16 -7.55 14.26
C ILE A 1168 -25.60 -7.07 14.51
N ARG A 1169 -25.77 -6.06 15.38
CA ARG A 1169 -27.08 -5.44 15.62
C ARG A 1169 -27.42 -4.49 14.47
N GLY A 1170 -28.37 -4.87 13.62
CA GLY A 1170 -28.97 -3.96 12.63
C GLY A 1170 -28.36 -4.06 11.23
N GLY A 1171 -28.33 -5.25 10.67
CA GLY A 1171 -28.02 -5.51 9.27
C GLY A 1171 -28.67 -6.82 8.82
N ALA A 1172 -28.84 -7.01 7.51
CA ALA A 1172 -29.20 -8.33 6.98
C ALA A 1172 -28.11 -9.36 7.32
N VAL A 1173 -28.48 -10.64 7.42
CA VAL A 1173 -27.49 -11.72 7.58
C VAL A 1173 -26.82 -11.95 6.23
N SER A 1174 -25.81 -11.15 5.91
CA SER A 1174 -24.80 -11.52 4.92
C SER A 1174 -23.96 -12.63 5.54
N GLY A 1175 -24.01 -13.83 4.96
CA GLY A 1175 -23.18 -14.92 5.41
C GLY A 1175 -21.71 -14.65 5.06
N ASP A 1176 -20.84 -14.67 6.07
CA ASP A 1176 -19.42 -14.95 5.86
C ASP A 1176 -19.29 -16.41 5.39
N ILE A 1177 -19.41 -16.61 4.07
CA ILE A 1177 -19.32 -17.91 3.42
C ILE A 1177 -18.36 -17.74 2.23
N ILE A 1178 -17.48 -18.73 2.04
CA ILE A 1178 -16.41 -18.78 1.01
C ILE A 1178 -15.18 -17.87 1.24
N SER A 1179 -14.89 -17.46 2.49
CA SER A 1179 -13.60 -16.83 2.85
C SER A 1179 -12.59 -17.79 3.50
N GLU A 1180 -13.01 -18.72 4.36
CA GLU A 1180 -12.07 -19.43 5.27
C GLU A 1180 -11.66 -20.87 4.91
N PHE A 1181 -12.34 -21.57 3.98
CA PHE A 1181 -11.95 -22.94 3.56
C PHE A 1181 -11.59 -23.09 2.09
N THR A 1182 -10.60 -22.30 1.70
CA THR A 1182 -9.82 -22.54 0.49
C THR A 1182 -8.31 -22.35 0.79
N GLU A 1183 -7.70 -23.34 1.45
CA GLU A 1183 -6.25 -23.59 1.43
C GLU A 1183 -5.88 -24.19 0.06
N GLY A 1184 -5.97 -23.34 -0.94
CA GLY A 1184 -6.43 -23.74 -2.28
C GLY A 1184 -7.40 -22.69 -2.74
N GLU A 1185 -7.02 -21.45 -2.44
CA GLU A 1185 -7.76 -20.23 -2.73
C GLU A 1185 -8.00 -20.27 -4.26
N ILE A 1186 -9.22 -20.68 -4.62
CA ILE A 1186 -9.86 -20.56 -5.94
C ILE A 1186 -11.09 -19.68 -5.72
N LEU A 1187 -11.08 -18.46 -6.27
CA LEU A 1187 -12.27 -17.63 -6.39
C LEU A 1187 -12.87 -18.02 -7.72
N GLN A 1188 -14.14 -18.45 -7.71
CA GLN A 1188 -14.92 -18.91 -8.87
C GLN A 1188 -14.50 -20.30 -9.41
N PRO A 1189 -15.35 -21.33 -9.23
CA PRO A 1189 -15.31 -22.55 -10.05
C PRO A 1189 -15.71 -22.22 -11.50
N PRO A 1190 -15.49 -23.13 -12.48
CA PRO A 1190 -16.09 -22.98 -13.79
C PRO A 1190 -17.62 -22.92 -13.67
N ASP A 1191 -18.22 -21.94 -14.36
CA ASP A 1191 -19.65 -21.71 -14.55
C ASP A 1191 -20.46 -21.11 -13.36
N VAL A 1192 -20.10 -19.89 -12.91
CA VAL A 1192 -21.04 -18.93 -12.27
C VAL A 1192 -20.76 -17.48 -12.75
N GLU A 1193 -21.79 -16.65 -12.70
CA GLU A 1193 -21.93 -15.24 -13.12
C GLU A 1193 -20.82 -14.26 -12.70
N TRP A 1194 -20.70 -13.16 -13.47
CA TRP A 1194 -19.84 -12.01 -13.17
C TRP A 1194 -20.66 -10.78 -12.76
N MET A 1195 -20.25 -10.11 -11.67
CA MET A 1195 -20.37 -8.65 -11.57
C MET A 1195 -18.99 -8.03 -11.83
N ASP A 1196 -18.93 -7.19 -12.87
CA ASP A 1196 -17.85 -6.29 -13.31
C ASP A 1196 -16.39 -6.53 -12.85
N LEU A 1197 -15.59 -7.13 -13.73
CA LEU A 1197 -14.13 -7.04 -13.70
C LEU A 1197 -13.64 -5.59 -13.90
N PRO A 1198 -12.58 -5.16 -13.18
CA PRO A 1198 -11.74 -4.03 -13.56
C PRO A 1198 -11.22 -4.17 -15.00
N GLU A 1199 -11.12 -3.05 -15.73
CA GLU A 1199 -10.61 -3.01 -17.11
C GLU A 1199 -9.20 -3.60 -17.27
N GLN A 1200 -8.42 -3.64 -16.19
CA GLN A 1200 -7.02 -4.05 -16.20
C GLN A 1200 -6.86 -5.59 -16.27
N ASP A 1201 -7.75 -6.35 -15.62
CA ASP A 1201 -7.71 -7.82 -15.63
C ASP A 1201 -8.25 -8.38 -16.95
N LYS A 1202 -9.27 -7.73 -17.54
CA LYS A 1202 -9.68 -8.01 -18.93
C LYS A 1202 -8.50 -7.82 -19.89
N ARG A 1203 -7.71 -6.75 -19.71
CA ARG A 1203 -6.54 -6.47 -20.55
C ARG A 1203 -5.36 -7.41 -20.30
N GLU A 1204 -5.09 -7.88 -19.08
CA GLU A 1204 -4.02 -8.88 -18.85
C GLU A 1204 -4.36 -10.24 -19.48
N ILE A 1205 -5.65 -10.62 -19.50
CA ILE A 1205 -6.13 -11.78 -20.26
C ILE A 1205 -5.95 -11.52 -21.76
N GLU A 1206 -6.48 -10.42 -22.31
CA GLU A 1206 -6.35 -10.08 -23.73
C GLU A 1206 -4.89 -9.96 -24.23
N GLN A 1207 -3.96 -9.52 -23.37
CA GLN A 1207 -2.54 -9.32 -23.70
C GLN A 1207 -1.69 -10.59 -23.55
N SER A 1208 -2.18 -11.63 -22.87
CA SER A 1208 -1.41 -12.87 -22.66
C SER A 1208 -1.76 -14.02 -23.60
N PHE A 1209 -2.82 -13.89 -24.40
CA PHE A 1209 -3.21 -14.87 -25.42
C PHE A 1209 -2.99 -14.34 -26.83
N ASN A 1210 -2.03 -14.91 -27.56
CA ASN A 1210 -2.00 -14.85 -29.01
C ASN A 1210 -2.83 -16.01 -29.55
N ILE A 1211 -3.78 -15.72 -30.45
CA ILE A 1211 -4.54 -16.75 -31.18
C ILE A 1211 -3.87 -16.80 -32.53
N GLU A 1212 -3.05 -17.83 -32.74
CA GLU A 1212 -2.36 -18.08 -33.99
C GLU A 1212 -3.17 -19.11 -34.76
N GLY A 1213 -3.71 -18.70 -35.90
CA GLY A 1213 -4.38 -19.55 -36.88
C GLY A 1213 -3.73 -19.36 -38.24
N ASP A 1214 -3.58 -20.45 -38.99
CA ASP A 1214 -2.93 -20.45 -40.30
C ASP A 1214 -3.79 -19.72 -41.36
N VAL A 1215 -3.64 -18.40 -41.42
CA VAL A 1215 -4.21 -17.53 -42.46
C VAL A 1215 -3.08 -16.70 -43.06
N GLY A 1216 -2.51 -17.18 -44.17
CA GLY A 1216 -1.43 -16.48 -44.87
C GLY A 1216 -1.83 -15.06 -45.28
N GLU A 1217 -1.00 -14.08 -44.94
CA GLU A 1217 -1.26 -12.66 -45.21
C GLU A 1217 -1.27 -12.34 -46.72
N GLU A 1218 -2.47 -12.10 -47.28
CA GLU A 1218 -2.60 -11.36 -48.54
C GLU A 1218 -2.90 -9.87 -48.28
N GLN A 1219 -2.06 -9.02 -48.88
CA GLN A 1219 -2.10 -7.56 -48.74
C GLN A 1219 -3.44 -6.94 -49.15
N LYS A 1220 -3.92 -5.93 -48.39
CA LYS A 1220 -4.90 -4.95 -48.89
C LYS A 1220 -4.52 -3.52 -48.51
N GLU A 1221 -4.25 -2.72 -49.54
CA GLU A 1221 -4.12 -1.28 -49.45
C GLU A 1221 -5.50 -0.60 -49.28
N GLY A 1222 -5.55 0.51 -48.52
CA GLY A 1222 -6.33 1.68 -48.94
C GLY A 1222 -7.45 2.23 -48.03
N VAL A 1223 -7.18 3.43 -47.46
CA VAL A 1223 -8.09 4.61 -47.39
C VAL A 1223 -9.33 4.54 -46.45
N PRO A 1224 -9.83 5.64 -45.80
CA PRO A 1224 -9.25 6.94 -45.40
C PRO A 1224 -9.36 7.26 -43.88
N ASP A 1225 -8.83 8.43 -43.46
CA ASP A 1225 -9.17 9.09 -42.18
C ASP A 1225 -10.66 9.46 -42.05
N VAL A 1226 -11.19 9.45 -40.81
CA VAL A 1226 -12.48 10.07 -40.44
C VAL A 1226 -12.37 10.77 -39.07
N GLU A 1227 -12.91 11.99 -38.98
CA GLU A 1227 -12.79 12.93 -37.85
C GLU A 1227 -13.51 12.51 -36.54
N PRO A 1228 -13.12 13.09 -35.38
CA PRO A 1228 -13.66 12.73 -34.06
C PRO A 1228 -15.10 13.21 -33.83
N TYR A 1229 -15.94 12.34 -33.28
CA TYR A 1229 -17.35 12.64 -33.03
C TYR A 1229 -17.58 13.50 -31.79
N VAL A 1230 -18.33 14.58 -31.97
CA VAL A 1230 -18.75 15.54 -30.93
C VAL A 1230 -19.81 14.92 -30.01
N LYS A 1231 -19.74 15.18 -28.70
CA LYS A 1231 -20.87 14.95 -27.77
C LYS A 1231 -21.83 16.16 -27.79
N PRO A 1232 -23.10 16.02 -28.22
CA PRO A 1232 -24.16 16.93 -27.84
C PRO A 1232 -24.60 16.59 -26.41
N GLY A 1233 -24.83 17.59 -25.58
CA GLY A 1233 -25.46 17.39 -24.26
C GLY A 1233 -26.95 17.70 -24.30
N SER A 1234 -27.72 17.05 -23.42
CA SER A 1234 -28.84 17.67 -22.70
C SER A 1234 -29.52 16.65 -21.77
N MET A 1235 -29.82 17.11 -20.54
CA MET A 1235 -31.05 16.89 -19.73
C MET A 1235 -31.78 15.54 -19.86
N GLU A 1236 -31.97 14.84 -18.74
CA GLU A 1236 -33.18 15.02 -17.93
C GLU A 1236 -34.47 14.97 -18.76
N GLY A 1237 -35.00 13.76 -18.96
CA GLY A 1237 -36.45 13.56 -18.99
C GLY A 1237 -36.88 13.17 -17.59
N ALA A 1238 -37.88 13.83 -17.01
CA ALA A 1238 -38.43 13.43 -15.73
C ALA A 1238 -39.20 12.10 -15.88
N GLY A 1239 -38.71 11.03 -15.26
CA GLY A 1239 -39.22 9.67 -15.36
C GLY A 1239 -38.16 8.65 -15.00
#